data_AF-A0A936RC41-F1
#
_entry.id   AF-A0A936RC41-F1
#
_cell.length_a   1.000
_cell.length_b   1.000
_cell.length_c   1.000
_cell.angle_alpha   90.00
_cell.angle_beta   90.00
_cell.angle_gamma   90.00
#
_symmetry.space_group_name_H-M   'P 1'
#
loop_
_entity.id
_entity.type
_entity.pdbx_description
1 polymer ?
#
loop_
_entity_poly.entity_id
_entity_poly.type
_entity_poly.pdbx_seq_one_letter_code
_entity_poly.pdbx_strand_id
1 'polypeptide(L)'
;MNKIFCKCLVFLLTALLPVISMAQTPSIGEKIEDEFKVTEVPDKWKNESAVIIGMKEEYLFKRQALRGKGVSGVNIKEFVHKRIKLQDKNAVEKFSTFFYVTIGTDGKADYTVIKSDGKKIEIDMKSAIEEEQDIPDIYKPIYFKLQVKSWKIAIPDLEVGDIIDYTINSTLDWDMKTEGINFTPFIFSLSNNYPTIYQQYRFTMANGMKVKYRSFNGAPNLKFDSKASVYGERESYLSYYFLDKDREKTIDERWSYALRSTPSVKFRVVFLDYEPGDRSLGEATVDRSGLDIETVYKRYVGAALYNTNVVTSLVAYTTQYITKKKSDGLLKTDADIVKESYYCLRKVFLEMYYKGPVHSELEKYFTGKKLYKKILNAESKIVKKEEKEDEVRINAVTFSTAFRSALKAQGIESELFVYVPRKLGSWRDAVFMEELDFVMRVKLKDRIYYLEAFNNFDAFGTPYSYLQNAEGLSIRYDERDSYYKATAPSTPAAANLSREEYTVHFTDGMELINVERKSSYTGTQKSDLIGKANLDREYLNTDFQKYYAEPLTKSKKNEPVTPVNNKYEYAEKDEQVKERKTLFEKILKDEVDVDTYTDFELLQTGRDGDSAMLQFKEKFSLKKLISKAGKNYIFEVGKLIGGQLKLEPHEMKERQTDIYIPSAVTIDNSITVMIPEGYSVDGLQDLNMNIDNSSGTFISTASVSENKLIITTKKVYKNTFDKKEAWPNYIAFLEPAYKLSQAKVVLKKK
;
A
#
# COMPACT_ATOMS: atom_id res chain seq x y z
N MET A 1 -6.15 47.28 95.79
CA MET A 1 -4.68 47.44 95.83
C MET A 1 -4.08 46.10 95.41
N ASN A 2 -3.24 46.08 94.37
CA ASN A 2 -2.49 44.92 93.82
C ASN A 2 -3.31 43.82 93.11
N LYS A 3 -2.89 43.17 92.02
CA LYS A 3 -1.73 43.25 91.11
C LYS A 3 -2.10 42.43 89.84
N ILE A 4 -1.62 42.88 88.69
CA ILE A 4 -1.59 42.13 87.41
C ILE A 4 -0.71 40.88 87.57
N PHE A 5 -1.11 39.73 87.03
CA PHE A 5 -0.17 38.79 86.38
C PHE A 5 -0.88 37.85 85.38
N CYS A 6 -0.30 37.83 84.19
CA CYS A 6 -0.59 37.02 83.02
C CYS A 6 -0.14 35.56 83.22
N LYS A 7 -0.93 34.57 82.74
CA LYS A 7 -0.43 33.23 82.43
C LYS A 7 -1.12 32.69 81.17
N CYS A 8 -0.29 32.44 80.16
CA CYS A 8 -0.62 31.87 78.86
C CYS A 8 -1.23 30.47 78.97
N LEU A 9 -2.34 30.24 78.25
CA LEU A 9 -2.85 28.92 77.92
C LEU A 9 -2.33 28.56 76.53
N VAL A 10 -1.45 27.56 76.44
CA VAL A 10 -0.98 27.00 75.16
C VAL A 10 -2.08 26.07 74.64
N PHE A 11 -2.81 26.52 73.62
CA PHE A 11 -3.68 25.64 72.81
C PHE A 11 -2.80 24.91 71.79
N LEU A 12 -2.69 23.60 71.93
CA LEU A 12 -2.08 22.73 70.93
C LEU A 12 -3.06 22.61 69.75
N LEU A 13 -2.83 23.39 68.69
CA LEU A 13 -3.58 23.29 67.44
C LEU A 13 -3.06 22.06 66.67
N THR A 14 -3.76 20.94 66.75
CA THR A 14 -3.57 19.81 65.83
C THR A 14 -4.12 20.21 64.47
N ALA A 15 -3.25 20.74 63.61
CA ALA A 15 -3.57 20.98 62.21
C ALA A 15 -3.79 19.62 61.52
N LEU A 16 -5.06 19.24 61.34
CA LEU A 16 -5.49 18.29 60.32
C LEU A 16 -5.22 18.93 58.96
N LEU A 17 -3.99 18.75 58.46
CA LEU A 17 -3.69 18.99 57.06
C LEU A 17 -4.56 18.04 56.23
N PRO A 18 -5.38 18.52 55.28
CA PRO A 18 -5.98 17.62 54.30
C PRO A 18 -4.82 16.97 53.55
N VAL A 19 -4.70 15.65 53.71
CA VAL A 19 -3.77 14.85 52.90
C VAL A 19 -4.34 14.91 51.48
N ILE A 20 -3.77 15.81 50.66
CA ILE A 20 -4.04 15.85 49.24
C ILE A 20 -3.50 14.54 48.67
N SER A 21 -4.37 13.55 48.52
CA SER A 21 -4.05 12.28 47.89
C SER A 21 -3.75 12.53 46.41
N MET A 22 -2.47 12.58 46.06
CA MET A 22 -2.07 12.45 44.67
C MET A 22 -2.26 10.98 44.28
N ALA A 23 -3.05 10.69 43.25
CA ALA A 23 -3.13 9.34 42.71
C ALA A 23 -1.72 8.88 42.32
N GLN A 24 -1.29 7.75 42.87
CA GLN A 24 -0.07 7.10 42.42
C GLN A 24 -0.28 6.65 40.97
N THR A 25 0.68 6.98 40.09
CA THR A 25 0.64 6.51 38.70
C THR A 25 0.55 4.97 38.70
N PRO A 26 -0.43 4.38 37.97
CA PRO A 26 -0.58 2.94 37.92
C PRO A 26 0.67 2.30 37.29
N SER A 27 1.07 1.17 37.85
CA SER A 27 2.01 0.24 37.23
C SER A 27 1.31 -0.51 36.09
N ILE A 28 2.09 -0.91 35.07
CA ILE A 28 1.65 -1.82 34.00
C ILE A 28 2.45 -3.11 34.11
N GLY A 29 1.85 -4.22 33.70
CA GLY A 29 2.50 -5.55 33.73
C GLY A 29 2.62 -6.22 35.09
N GLU A 30 2.22 -5.58 36.20
CA GLU A 30 2.28 -6.20 37.54
C GLU A 30 1.21 -7.29 37.75
N LYS A 31 0.03 -7.09 37.18
CA LYS A 31 -1.06 -8.08 37.27
C LYS A 31 -1.04 -8.98 36.05
N ILE A 32 -0.76 -10.26 36.26
CA ILE A 32 -0.84 -11.29 35.23
C ILE A 32 -2.09 -12.14 35.47
N GLU A 33 -2.89 -12.34 34.42
CA GLU A 33 -4.14 -13.10 34.47
C GLU A 33 -3.90 -14.61 34.61
N ASP A 34 -4.88 -15.32 35.19
CA ASP A 34 -4.77 -16.77 35.42
C ASP A 34 -4.61 -17.56 34.12
N GLU A 35 -5.07 -17.03 32.98
CA GLU A 35 -4.85 -17.60 31.65
C GLU A 35 -3.35 -17.74 31.29
N PHE A 36 -2.45 -16.96 31.89
CA PHE A 36 -1.00 -17.13 31.73
C PHE A 36 -0.42 -18.29 32.55
N LYS A 37 -1.26 -19.06 33.27
CA LYS A 37 -0.86 -20.35 33.88
C LYS A 37 -1.09 -21.52 32.94
N VAL A 38 -1.87 -21.36 31.87
CA VAL A 38 -2.17 -22.40 30.89
C VAL A 38 -0.89 -22.85 30.20
N THR A 39 -0.67 -24.16 30.08
CA THR A 39 0.46 -24.76 29.35
C THR A 39 0.02 -25.73 28.27
N GLU A 40 -1.25 -26.15 28.32
CA GLU A 40 -1.86 -27.12 27.41
C GLU A 40 -2.47 -26.43 26.19
N VAL A 41 -2.46 -27.13 25.07
CA VAL A 41 -3.08 -26.70 23.81
C VAL A 41 -4.39 -27.47 23.62
N PRO A 42 -5.51 -26.79 23.30
CA PRO A 42 -6.78 -27.46 22.99
C PRO A 42 -6.64 -28.46 21.84
N ASP A 43 -7.38 -29.58 21.91
CA ASP A 43 -7.31 -30.68 20.93
C ASP A 43 -7.50 -30.23 19.47
N LYS A 44 -8.31 -29.19 19.23
CA LYS A 44 -8.55 -28.65 17.88
C LYS A 44 -7.30 -28.05 17.23
N TRP A 45 -6.29 -27.67 18.01
CA TRP A 45 -5.03 -27.08 17.54
C TRP A 45 -3.83 -27.99 17.79
N LYS A 46 -4.03 -29.26 18.14
CA LYS A 46 -2.92 -30.21 18.36
C LYS A 46 -2.02 -30.44 17.13
N ASN A 47 -2.54 -30.15 15.94
CA ASN A 47 -1.83 -30.28 14.66
C ASN A 47 -1.19 -28.95 14.19
N GLU A 48 -1.32 -27.89 14.97
CA GLU A 48 -0.75 -26.58 14.64
C GLU A 48 0.70 -26.52 15.06
N SER A 49 1.58 -25.95 14.23
CA SER A 49 3.02 -25.94 14.49
C SER A 49 3.38 -25.21 15.80
N ALA A 50 2.67 -24.12 16.10
CA ALA A 50 2.73 -23.42 17.39
C ALA A 50 1.37 -22.80 17.75
N VAL A 51 1.17 -22.49 19.03
CA VAL A 51 -0.04 -21.84 19.55
C VAL A 51 0.32 -20.73 20.52
N ILE A 52 -0.27 -19.55 20.34
CA ILE A 52 -0.17 -18.44 21.30
C ILE A 52 -1.12 -18.75 22.45
N ILE A 53 -0.56 -19.21 23.57
CA ILE A 53 -1.36 -19.65 24.73
C ILE A 53 -1.77 -18.47 25.62
N GLY A 54 -1.04 -17.36 25.56
CA GLY A 54 -1.39 -16.13 26.24
C GLY A 54 -0.69 -14.93 25.62
N MET A 55 -1.44 -13.86 25.38
CA MET A 55 -0.90 -12.59 24.90
C MET A 55 -1.56 -11.43 25.65
N LYS A 56 -0.77 -10.44 26.01
CA LYS A 56 -1.24 -9.25 26.69
C LYS A 56 -0.42 -8.05 26.27
N GLU A 57 -1.12 -6.99 25.90
CA GLU A 57 -0.52 -5.69 25.64
C GLU A 57 -1.20 -4.65 26.53
N GLU A 58 -0.40 -3.94 27.32
CA GLU A 58 -0.86 -2.83 28.16
C GLU A 58 -0.14 -1.54 27.79
N TYR A 59 -0.93 -0.47 27.67
CA TYR A 59 -0.43 0.86 27.37
C TYR A 59 -0.88 1.84 28.44
N LEU A 60 0.05 2.61 28.99
CA LEU A 60 -0.22 3.71 29.90
C LEU A 60 0.14 5.05 29.24
N PHE A 61 -0.84 5.92 29.11
CA PHE A 61 -0.70 7.28 28.60
C PHE A 61 -0.69 8.26 29.76
N LYS A 62 0.49 8.75 30.10
CA LYS A 62 0.70 9.69 31.20
C LYS A 62 1.05 11.08 30.68
N ARG A 63 0.47 12.11 31.28
CA ARG A 63 0.85 13.50 30.98
C ARG A 63 2.25 13.78 31.51
N GLN A 64 3.09 14.40 30.68
CA GLN A 64 4.38 14.88 31.15
C GLN A 64 4.21 16.15 31.98
N ALA A 65 5.05 16.26 33.01
CA ALA A 65 5.13 17.44 33.86
C ALA A 65 6.60 17.80 34.11
N LEU A 66 6.93 19.08 33.98
CA LEU A 66 8.25 19.63 34.28
C LEU A 66 8.15 20.53 35.52
N ARG A 67 8.86 20.18 36.60
CA ARG A 67 8.85 20.92 37.88
C ARG A 67 7.42 21.18 38.42
N GLY A 68 6.51 20.21 38.25
CA GLY A 68 5.12 20.32 38.70
C GLY A 68 4.20 21.16 37.81
N LYS A 69 4.69 21.66 36.66
CA LYS A 69 3.87 22.30 35.62
C LYS A 69 3.70 21.34 34.44
N GLY A 70 2.46 21.18 33.94
CA GLY A 70 2.19 20.36 32.77
C GLY A 70 2.92 20.91 31.53
N VAL A 71 3.47 20.01 30.71
CA VAL A 71 4.09 20.34 29.42
C VAL A 71 3.33 19.64 28.28
N SER A 72 3.58 20.06 27.04
CA SER A 72 2.94 19.55 25.82
C SER A 72 3.46 18.17 25.42
N GLY A 73 3.43 17.21 26.32
CA GLY A 73 3.95 15.89 26.01
C GLY A 73 3.33 14.76 26.83
N VAL A 74 3.52 13.56 26.29
CA VAL A 74 2.87 12.34 26.77
C VAL A 74 3.93 11.28 26.90
N ASN A 75 4.06 10.74 28.09
CA ASN A 75 4.85 9.56 28.34
C ASN A 75 3.97 8.34 28.09
N ILE A 76 4.29 7.58 27.05
CA ILE A 76 3.63 6.32 26.72
C ILE A 76 4.51 5.21 27.27
N LYS A 77 3.96 4.38 28.16
CA LYS A 77 4.62 3.14 28.59
C LYS A 77 3.92 1.96 27.96
N GLU A 78 4.72 1.02 27.46
CA GLU A 78 4.28 -0.23 26.87
C GLU A 78 4.73 -1.41 27.73
N PHE A 79 3.82 -2.36 27.93
CA PHE A 79 4.11 -3.69 28.42
C PHE A 79 3.51 -4.73 27.47
N VAL A 80 4.33 -5.63 26.95
CA VAL A 80 3.91 -6.78 26.15
C VAL A 80 4.29 -8.04 26.90
N HIS A 81 3.39 -9.00 27.04
CA HIS A 81 3.67 -10.35 27.55
C HIS A 81 3.09 -11.37 26.58
N LYS A 82 3.94 -12.26 26.05
CA LYS A 82 3.49 -13.30 25.13
C LYS A 82 4.07 -14.66 25.50
N ARG A 83 3.20 -15.67 25.44
CA ARG A 83 3.50 -17.08 25.68
C ARG A 83 3.12 -17.90 24.47
N ILE A 84 4.06 -18.70 23.97
CA ILE A 84 3.91 -19.47 22.72
C ILE A 84 4.37 -20.89 22.97
N LYS A 85 3.47 -21.87 22.76
CA LYS A 85 3.80 -23.29 22.80
C LYS A 85 4.28 -23.76 21.44
N LEU A 86 5.44 -24.40 21.38
CA LEU A 86 6.00 -25.01 20.17
C LEU A 86 5.58 -26.48 20.10
N GLN A 87 4.95 -26.92 19.01
CA GLN A 87 4.41 -28.28 18.88
C GLN A 87 5.13 -29.15 17.84
N ASP A 88 5.96 -28.56 16.98
CA ASP A 88 6.77 -29.32 16.01
C ASP A 88 8.16 -28.70 15.77
N LYS A 89 8.97 -29.42 14.99
CA LYS A 89 10.35 -28.99 14.65
C LYS A 89 10.39 -27.71 13.82
N ASN A 90 9.38 -27.46 12.99
CA ASN A 90 9.31 -26.26 12.16
C ASN A 90 9.07 -25.01 13.02
N ALA A 91 8.27 -25.11 14.08
CA ALA A 91 8.15 -24.05 15.07
C ALA A 91 9.47 -23.83 15.81
N VAL A 92 10.13 -24.90 16.27
CA VAL A 92 11.44 -24.80 16.92
C VAL A 92 12.44 -24.05 16.04
N GLU A 93 12.53 -24.39 14.75
CA GLU A 93 13.41 -23.71 13.80
C GLU A 93 13.05 -22.22 13.65
N LYS A 94 11.77 -21.91 13.41
CA LYS A 94 11.30 -20.52 13.24
C LYS A 94 11.48 -19.64 14.47
N PHE A 95 11.38 -20.22 15.66
CA PHE A 95 11.50 -19.51 16.94
C PHE A 95 12.92 -19.56 17.55
N SER A 96 13.86 -20.25 16.90
CA SER A 96 15.28 -20.27 17.29
C SER A 96 15.96 -18.90 17.16
N THR A 97 15.37 -17.98 16.39
CA THR A 97 15.73 -16.56 16.41
C THR A 97 14.56 -15.79 16.98
N PHE A 98 14.78 -15.17 18.14
CA PHE A 98 13.81 -14.29 18.76
C PHE A 98 14.02 -12.87 18.27
N PHE A 99 12.92 -12.23 17.87
CA PHE A 99 12.89 -10.82 17.54
C PHE A 99 12.03 -10.08 18.56
N TYR A 100 12.40 -8.85 18.90
CA TYR A 100 11.55 -7.99 19.71
C TYR A 100 11.70 -6.53 19.30
N VAL A 101 10.67 -5.76 19.61
CA VAL A 101 10.61 -4.34 19.29
C VAL A 101 10.37 -3.57 20.56
N THR A 102 11.08 -2.46 20.71
CA THR A 102 10.87 -1.51 21.79
C THR A 102 10.51 -0.15 21.22
N ILE A 103 9.50 0.51 21.78
CA ILE A 103 9.26 1.93 21.50
C ILE A 103 10.26 2.81 22.25
N GLY A 104 10.69 3.91 21.63
CA GLY A 104 11.66 4.83 22.22
C GLY A 104 13.07 4.22 22.38
N THR A 105 13.77 4.59 23.46
CA THR A 105 15.21 4.32 23.63
C THR A 105 15.57 3.54 24.90
N ASP A 106 14.63 3.33 25.82
CA ASP A 106 14.85 2.72 27.14
C ASP A 106 14.30 1.30 27.27
N GLY A 107 13.87 0.71 26.16
CA GLY A 107 13.18 -0.58 26.16
C GLY A 107 14.05 -1.77 26.55
N LYS A 108 13.40 -2.76 27.16
CA LYS A 108 14.00 -4.00 27.64
C LYS A 108 13.08 -5.17 27.36
N ALA A 109 13.69 -6.32 27.09
CA ALA A 109 12.99 -7.59 26.98
C ALA A 109 13.55 -8.57 28.02
N ASP A 110 12.66 -9.37 28.59
CA ASP A 110 13.00 -10.56 29.37
C ASP A 110 12.45 -11.77 28.63
N TYR A 111 13.19 -12.87 28.59
CA TYR A 111 12.84 -14.05 27.82
C TYR A 111 13.17 -15.32 28.61
N THR A 112 12.18 -16.20 28.73
CA THR A 112 12.28 -17.48 29.41
C THR A 112 11.80 -18.60 28.50
N VAL A 113 12.57 -19.67 28.43
CA VAL A 113 12.13 -20.96 27.88
C VAL A 113 11.63 -21.82 29.03
N ILE A 114 10.39 -22.28 28.95
CA ILE A 114 9.81 -23.24 29.88
C ILE A 114 9.78 -24.60 29.20
N LYS A 115 10.57 -25.53 29.71
CA LYS A 115 10.67 -26.90 29.24
C LYS A 115 9.41 -27.70 29.54
N SER A 116 9.24 -28.82 28.84
CA SER A 116 8.07 -29.70 29.02
C SER A 116 7.93 -30.29 30.44
N ASP A 117 9.03 -30.40 31.19
CA ASP A 117 9.06 -30.81 32.60
C ASP A 117 8.77 -29.66 33.59
N GLY A 118 8.55 -28.44 33.08
CA GLY A 118 8.33 -27.23 33.86
C GLY A 118 9.61 -26.45 34.22
N LYS A 119 10.80 -26.94 33.88
CA LYS A 119 12.06 -26.23 34.13
C LYS A 119 12.09 -24.92 33.35
N LYS A 120 12.41 -23.82 34.04
CA LYS A 120 12.56 -22.49 33.43
C LYS A 120 14.03 -22.18 33.16
N ILE A 121 14.32 -21.70 31.96
CA ILE A 121 15.64 -21.27 31.50
C ILE A 121 15.53 -19.82 31.06
N GLU A 122 16.12 -18.91 31.83
CA GLU A 122 16.21 -17.50 31.47
C GLU A 122 17.32 -17.28 30.44
N ILE A 123 17.03 -16.48 29.41
CA ILE A 123 17.98 -16.15 28.34
C ILE A 123 18.59 -14.78 28.60
N ASP A 124 19.93 -14.68 28.53
CA ASP A 124 20.61 -13.40 28.70
C ASP A 124 20.45 -12.52 27.45
N MET A 125 19.56 -11.54 27.58
CA MET A 125 19.20 -10.61 26.52
C MET A 125 20.28 -9.58 26.20
N LYS A 126 21.38 -9.51 26.97
CA LYS A 126 22.50 -8.58 26.71
C LYS A 126 23.21 -8.79 25.37
N SER A 127 23.11 -10.00 24.82
CA SER A 127 23.73 -10.35 23.53
C SER A 127 22.85 -10.04 22.31
N ALA A 128 21.65 -9.48 22.52
CA ALA A 128 20.78 -9.07 21.43
C ALA A 128 21.44 -7.96 20.59
N ILE A 129 21.23 -8.02 19.28
CA ILE A 129 21.76 -7.05 18.32
C ILE A 129 20.61 -6.34 17.60
N GLU A 130 20.82 -5.09 17.21
CA GLU A 130 19.85 -4.31 16.44
C GLU A 130 19.63 -4.95 15.05
N GLU A 131 18.38 -5.01 14.60
CA GLU A 131 17.96 -5.55 13.30
C GLU A 131 17.36 -4.43 12.46
N GLU A 132 17.92 -4.18 11.29
CA GLU A 132 17.47 -3.12 10.38
C GLU A 132 16.56 -3.66 9.26
N GLN A 133 16.43 -4.98 9.14
CA GLN A 133 15.53 -5.63 8.18
C GLN A 133 14.11 -5.79 8.75
N ASP A 134 13.17 -6.20 7.87
CA ASP A 134 11.80 -6.52 8.29
C ASP A 134 11.79 -7.72 9.24
N ILE A 135 10.98 -7.62 10.29
CA ILE A 135 10.84 -8.65 11.33
C ILE A 135 9.51 -9.41 11.18
N PRO A 136 9.40 -10.64 11.70
CA PRO A 136 8.15 -11.39 11.64
C PRO A 136 6.99 -10.69 12.36
N ASP A 137 5.80 -10.70 11.76
CA ASP A 137 4.61 -9.99 12.27
C ASP A 137 4.19 -10.38 13.69
N ILE A 138 4.47 -11.62 14.11
CA ILE A 138 4.17 -12.09 15.47
C ILE A 138 4.89 -11.27 16.56
N TYR A 139 5.98 -10.59 16.24
CA TYR A 139 6.75 -9.79 17.20
C TYR A 139 6.46 -8.29 17.11
N LYS A 140 5.65 -7.85 16.14
CA LYS A 140 5.30 -6.43 15.95
C LYS A 140 4.22 -6.03 16.96
N PRO A 141 4.51 -5.13 17.93
CA PRO A 141 3.48 -4.58 18.81
C PRO A 141 2.58 -3.61 18.04
N ILE A 142 1.48 -3.18 18.66
CA ILE A 142 0.58 -2.18 18.07
C ILE A 142 1.34 -0.91 17.63
N TYR A 143 2.28 -0.41 18.45
CA TYR A 143 3.02 0.82 18.21
C TYR A 143 4.27 0.66 17.31
N PHE A 144 4.38 -0.44 16.54
CA PHE A 144 5.51 -0.72 15.64
C PHE A 144 5.83 0.39 14.61
N LYS A 145 4.86 1.25 14.28
CA LYS A 145 5.02 2.34 13.30
C LYS A 145 5.51 3.68 13.89
N LEU A 146 5.81 3.73 15.19
CA LEU A 146 6.39 4.91 15.82
C LEU A 146 7.92 4.82 15.84
N GLN A 147 8.58 5.68 16.63
CA GLN A 147 10.00 5.58 16.90
C GLN A 147 10.31 4.26 17.63
N VAL A 148 10.71 3.25 16.86
CA VAL A 148 11.00 1.90 17.35
C VAL A 148 12.44 1.49 17.06
N LYS A 149 12.92 0.55 17.87
CA LYS A 149 14.14 -0.23 17.61
C LYS A 149 13.78 -1.70 17.58
N SER A 150 14.23 -2.39 16.54
CA SER A 150 14.07 -3.83 16.38
C SER A 150 15.36 -4.53 16.77
N TRP A 151 15.23 -5.68 17.44
CA TRP A 151 16.35 -6.44 17.96
C TRP A 151 16.18 -7.92 17.62
N LYS A 152 17.29 -8.64 17.50
CA LYS A 152 17.29 -10.10 17.38
C LYS A 152 18.31 -10.77 18.28
N ILE A 153 18.03 -12.01 18.67
CA ILE A 153 18.93 -12.87 19.44
C ILE A 153 18.66 -14.34 19.09
N ALA A 154 19.71 -15.15 19.05
CA ALA A 154 19.59 -16.59 18.90
C ALA A 154 19.19 -17.24 20.23
N ILE A 155 18.21 -18.13 20.20
CA ILE A 155 17.71 -18.88 21.34
C ILE A 155 18.21 -20.33 21.21
N PRO A 156 19.19 -20.74 22.02
CA PRO A 156 19.73 -22.09 21.97
C PRO A 156 18.76 -23.10 22.59
N ASP A 157 18.97 -24.38 22.24
CA ASP A 157 18.37 -25.54 22.91
C ASP A 157 16.84 -25.54 23.00
N LEU A 158 16.14 -24.95 22.01
CA LEU A 158 14.69 -25.08 21.90
C LEU A 158 14.31 -26.49 21.44
N GLU A 159 13.28 -27.05 22.09
CA GLU A 159 12.77 -28.38 21.81
C GLU A 159 11.27 -28.36 21.55
N VAL A 160 10.78 -29.42 20.90
CA VAL A 160 9.34 -29.60 20.69
C VAL A 160 8.66 -29.77 22.04
N GLY A 161 7.61 -29.00 22.28
CA GLY A 161 6.90 -28.94 23.56
C GLY A 161 7.33 -27.78 24.45
N ASP A 162 8.39 -27.04 24.12
CA ASP A 162 8.78 -25.88 24.91
C ASP A 162 7.76 -24.74 24.81
N ILE A 163 7.67 -23.95 25.88
CA ILE A 163 6.93 -22.69 25.89
C ILE A 163 7.94 -21.55 25.92
N ILE A 164 7.84 -20.67 24.93
CA ILE A 164 8.51 -19.39 24.93
C ILE A 164 7.65 -18.41 25.71
N ASP A 165 8.24 -17.74 26.69
CA ASP A 165 7.57 -16.78 27.58
C ASP A 165 8.43 -15.52 27.64
N TYR A 166 7.94 -14.40 27.08
CA TYR A 166 8.70 -13.17 27.04
C TYR A 166 7.87 -11.96 27.42
N THR A 167 8.54 -10.99 28.05
CA THR A 167 7.98 -9.68 28.36
C THR A 167 8.81 -8.58 27.73
N ILE A 168 8.16 -7.52 27.26
CA ILE A 168 8.80 -6.31 26.75
C ILE A 168 8.25 -5.13 27.55
N ASN A 169 9.15 -4.28 28.02
CA ASN A 169 8.84 -3.01 28.66
C ASN A 169 9.54 -1.91 27.89
N SER A 170 8.82 -0.85 27.49
CA SER A 170 9.47 0.28 26.82
C SER A 170 8.68 1.58 26.97
N THR A 171 9.34 2.71 26.73
CA THR A 171 8.76 4.03 26.94
C THR A 171 9.00 4.94 25.74
N LEU A 172 7.99 5.70 25.35
CA LEU A 172 8.10 6.77 24.37
C LEU A 172 7.63 8.09 24.95
N ASP A 173 8.47 9.12 24.84
CA ASP A 173 8.09 10.50 25.10
C ASP A 173 7.60 11.15 23.79
N TRP A 174 6.31 11.48 23.75
CA TRP A 174 5.66 12.11 22.60
C TRP A 174 5.55 13.61 22.80
N ASP A 175 6.17 14.42 21.94
CA ASP A 175 6.01 15.88 21.94
C ASP A 175 4.85 16.30 21.03
N MET A 176 3.77 16.75 21.65
CA MET A 176 2.55 17.13 20.92
C MET A 176 2.71 18.41 20.10
N LYS A 177 3.75 19.23 20.35
CA LYS A 177 3.99 20.45 19.56
C LYS A 177 4.53 20.12 18.18
N THR A 178 5.41 19.13 18.10
CA THR A 178 6.04 18.71 16.84
C THR A 178 5.22 17.64 16.14
N GLU A 179 4.65 16.70 16.91
CA GLU A 179 3.95 15.52 16.37
C GLU A 179 2.42 15.72 16.28
N GLY A 180 1.88 16.75 16.92
CA GLY A 180 0.45 17.03 16.99
C GLY A 180 -0.29 16.32 18.14
N ILE A 181 -1.58 16.64 18.28
CA ILE A 181 -2.43 16.21 19.40
C ILE A 181 -3.11 14.84 19.21
N ASN A 182 -3.06 14.31 17.99
CA ASN A 182 -3.63 13.01 17.62
C ASN A 182 -2.49 12.02 17.42
N PHE A 183 -2.44 10.94 18.20
CA PHE A 183 -1.51 9.85 17.93
C PHE A 183 -1.82 9.19 16.58
N THR A 184 -0.86 8.56 15.92
CA THR A 184 -1.14 7.73 14.73
C THR A 184 -2.25 6.72 15.04
N PRO A 185 -3.26 6.52 14.17
CA PRO A 185 -4.31 5.56 14.43
C PRO A 185 -3.80 4.15 14.15
N PHE A 186 -4.25 3.19 14.95
CA PHE A 186 -3.90 1.78 14.80
C PHE A 186 -5.11 1.03 14.28
N ILE A 187 -4.88 0.34 13.17
CA ILE A 187 -5.89 -0.40 12.42
C ILE A 187 -5.32 -1.78 12.19
N PHE A 188 -5.79 -2.78 12.93
CA PHE A 188 -5.20 -4.11 12.91
C PHE A 188 -6.24 -5.22 13.09
N SER A 189 -5.85 -6.41 12.64
CA SER A 189 -6.57 -7.66 12.81
C SER A 189 -6.18 -8.29 14.14
N LEU A 190 -7.15 -8.91 14.82
CA LEU A 190 -6.91 -9.74 16.02
C LEU A 190 -6.51 -11.17 15.67
N SER A 191 -6.52 -11.54 14.38
CA SER A 191 -6.04 -12.85 13.92
C SER A 191 -4.51 -12.82 13.77
N ASN A 192 -3.83 -13.79 14.39
CA ASN A 192 -2.38 -13.96 14.36
C ASN A 192 -1.98 -15.07 13.39
N ASN A 193 -0.70 -15.17 13.01
CA ASN A 193 -0.19 -16.26 12.16
C ASN A 193 -0.25 -17.65 12.83
N TYR A 194 -0.52 -17.69 14.13
CA TYR A 194 -0.78 -18.91 14.91
C TYR A 194 -2.10 -18.75 15.69
N PRO A 195 -2.80 -19.86 15.98
CA PRO A 195 -4.01 -19.79 16.79
C PRO A 195 -3.70 -19.23 18.18
N THR A 196 -4.66 -18.53 18.76
CA THR A 196 -4.50 -17.80 20.01
C THR A 196 -5.59 -18.18 21.02
N ILE A 197 -5.20 -18.76 22.15
CA ILE A 197 -6.13 -19.15 23.22
C ILE A 197 -6.68 -17.90 23.90
N TYR A 198 -5.79 -16.97 24.25
CA TYR A 198 -6.09 -15.79 25.05
C TYR A 198 -5.28 -14.59 24.55
N GLN A 199 -5.94 -13.48 24.26
CA GLN A 199 -5.29 -12.20 24.05
C GLN A 199 -6.07 -11.04 24.68
N GLN A 200 -5.37 -10.17 25.39
CA GLN A 200 -5.93 -8.98 26.04
C GLN A 200 -5.19 -7.73 25.63
N TYR A 201 -5.94 -6.66 25.37
CA TYR A 201 -5.40 -5.34 25.13
C TYR A 201 -5.96 -4.38 26.17
N ARG A 202 -5.10 -3.65 26.86
CA ARG A 202 -5.47 -2.69 27.91
C ARG A 202 -4.85 -1.33 27.62
N PHE A 203 -5.66 -0.30 27.80
CA PHE A 203 -5.29 1.09 27.63
C PHE A 203 -5.70 1.85 28.88
N THR A 204 -4.72 2.40 29.58
CA THR A 204 -4.91 3.21 30.76
C THR A 204 -4.47 4.64 30.44
N MET A 205 -5.35 5.61 30.64
CA MET A 205 -5.07 7.01 30.27
C MET A 205 -5.36 7.95 31.42
N ALA A 206 -4.56 9.00 31.54
CA ALA A 206 -4.89 10.11 32.43
C ALA A 206 -6.17 10.84 31.95
N ASN A 207 -6.84 11.54 32.87
CA ASN A 207 -7.96 12.44 32.59
C ASN A 207 -7.64 13.45 31.47
N GLY A 208 -8.68 13.92 30.77
CA GLY A 208 -8.55 14.78 29.59
C GLY A 208 -7.96 14.11 28.35
N MET A 209 -7.99 12.78 28.28
CA MET A 209 -7.76 12.01 27.04
C MET A 209 -9.04 11.27 26.66
N LYS A 210 -9.20 10.90 25.39
CA LYS A 210 -10.28 9.99 24.93
C LYS A 210 -9.69 8.89 24.04
N VAL A 211 -10.33 7.73 24.02
CA VAL A 211 -10.05 6.69 23.00
C VAL A 211 -11.13 6.79 21.95
N LYS A 212 -10.74 7.01 20.69
CA LYS A 212 -11.63 6.75 19.56
C LYS A 212 -11.44 5.29 19.16
N TYR A 213 -12.50 4.47 19.27
CA TYR A 213 -12.45 3.01 19.13
C TYR A 213 -13.66 2.48 18.37
N ARG A 214 -13.43 1.55 17.44
CA ARG A 214 -14.48 0.74 16.84
C ARG A 214 -13.99 -0.67 16.53
N SER A 215 -14.84 -1.66 16.78
CA SER A 215 -14.61 -3.05 16.43
C SER A 215 -15.40 -3.44 15.18
N PHE A 216 -14.85 -4.37 14.41
CA PHE A 216 -15.36 -4.84 13.12
C PHE A 216 -15.29 -6.37 13.04
N ASN A 217 -16.12 -6.96 12.19
CA ASN A 217 -16.09 -8.39 11.83
C ASN A 217 -16.07 -9.33 13.05
N GLY A 218 -16.85 -9.01 14.09
CA GLY A 218 -16.93 -9.82 15.30
C GLY A 218 -15.83 -9.59 16.34
N ALA A 219 -14.96 -8.58 16.16
CA ALA A 219 -14.02 -8.20 17.21
C ALA A 219 -14.75 -7.67 18.47
N PRO A 220 -14.23 -7.97 19.67
CA PRO A 220 -14.82 -7.54 20.94
C PRO A 220 -14.87 -6.02 21.05
N ASN A 221 -15.77 -5.52 21.88
CA ASN A 221 -15.84 -4.09 22.21
C ASN A 221 -14.93 -3.76 23.41
N LEU A 222 -14.43 -2.52 23.44
CA LEU A 222 -13.73 -1.97 24.60
C LEU A 222 -14.65 -1.88 25.82
N LYS A 223 -14.16 -2.29 26.98
CA LYS A 223 -14.84 -2.32 28.28
C LYS A 223 -14.08 -1.46 29.29
N PHE A 224 -14.81 -0.73 30.13
CA PHE A 224 -14.23 0.00 31.25
C PHE A 224 -13.85 -0.95 32.40
N ASP A 225 -12.71 -0.71 33.04
CA ASP A 225 -12.24 -1.47 34.21
C ASP A 225 -12.07 -0.55 35.42
N SER A 226 -13.09 -0.48 36.27
CA SER A 226 -13.05 0.32 37.49
C SER A 226 -12.02 -0.17 38.50
N LYS A 227 -11.63 -1.45 38.45
CA LYS A 227 -10.66 -2.03 39.41
C LYS A 227 -9.22 -1.69 39.04
N ALA A 228 -8.94 -1.56 37.75
CA ALA A 228 -7.64 -1.12 37.25
C ALA A 228 -7.54 0.40 37.09
N SER A 229 -8.63 1.14 37.32
CA SER A 229 -8.66 2.59 37.31
C SER A 229 -8.21 3.14 38.67
N VAL A 230 -7.45 4.24 38.65
CA VAL A 230 -6.97 4.94 39.84
C VAL A 230 -7.56 6.34 39.86
N TYR A 231 -8.28 6.67 40.91
CA TYR A 231 -8.93 7.98 41.06
C TYR A 231 -8.13 8.88 42.00
N GLY A 232 -7.88 10.09 41.57
CA GLY A 232 -7.23 11.13 42.36
C GLY A 232 -7.83 12.50 42.10
N GLU A 233 -7.68 13.41 43.07
CA GLU A 233 -8.29 14.75 43.01
C GLU A 233 -7.74 15.61 41.85
N ARG A 234 -6.47 15.39 41.47
CA ARG A 234 -5.80 16.18 40.42
C ARG A 234 -5.57 15.41 39.13
N GLU A 235 -5.31 14.12 39.25
CA GLU A 235 -5.05 13.23 38.13
C GLU A 235 -5.72 11.90 38.45
N SER A 236 -6.50 11.41 37.49
CA SER A 236 -7.12 10.09 37.56
C SER A 236 -6.72 9.33 36.30
N TYR A 237 -6.50 8.03 36.45
CA TYR A 237 -6.14 7.11 35.38
C TYR A 237 -7.29 6.14 35.15
N LEU A 238 -7.93 6.20 33.99
CA LEU A 238 -9.04 5.30 33.65
C LEU A 238 -8.53 4.19 32.73
N SER A 239 -8.80 2.95 33.13
CA SER A 239 -8.38 1.75 32.41
C SER A 239 -9.54 1.18 31.60
N TYR A 240 -9.24 0.86 30.35
CA TYR A 240 -10.14 0.21 29.42
C TYR A 240 -9.45 -1.01 28.82
N TYR A 241 -10.19 -2.08 28.56
CA TYR A 241 -9.64 -3.28 27.96
C TYR A 241 -10.64 -3.97 27.04
N PHE A 242 -10.13 -4.79 26.13
CA PHE A 242 -10.93 -5.81 25.48
C PHE A 242 -10.19 -7.15 25.52
N LEU A 243 -10.98 -8.20 25.49
CA LEU A 243 -10.53 -9.59 25.60
C LEU A 243 -11.02 -10.35 24.38
N ASP A 244 -10.11 -11.07 23.75
CA ASP A 244 -10.38 -11.98 22.65
C ASP A 244 -9.83 -13.36 23.01
N LYS A 245 -10.65 -14.39 22.82
CA LYS A 245 -10.34 -15.78 23.20
C LYS A 245 -10.66 -16.70 22.03
N ASP A 246 -9.97 -17.83 22.01
CA ASP A 246 -10.24 -18.94 21.09
C ASP A 246 -10.20 -18.54 19.60
N ARG A 247 -9.12 -17.84 19.21
CA ARG A 247 -8.94 -17.25 17.88
C ARG A 247 -8.17 -18.19 16.96
N GLU A 248 -8.78 -18.58 15.84
CA GLU A 248 -8.08 -19.29 14.77
C GLU A 248 -6.96 -18.43 14.15
N LYS A 249 -5.94 -19.08 13.59
CA LYS A 249 -4.88 -18.38 12.88
C LYS A 249 -5.42 -17.69 11.63
N THR A 250 -4.73 -16.64 11.18
CA THR A 250 -4.94 -16.02 9.88
C THR A 250 -4.76 -17.07 8.79
N ILE A 251 -5.68 -17.07 7.82
CA ILE A 251 -5.62 -17.91 6.64
C ILE A 251 -5.15 -17.04 5.49
N ASP A 252 -4.10 -17.49 4.82
CA ASP A 252 -3.60 -16.84 3.61
C ASP A 252 -4.48 -17.25 2.42
N GLU A 253 -5.59 -16.53 2.23
CA GLU A 253 -6.43 -16.69 1.06
C GLU A 253 -6.11 -15.62 0.03
N ARG A 254 -5.83 -16.07 -1.20
CA ARG A 254 -5.62 -15.18 -2.35
C ARG A 254 -6.81 -14.24 -2.54
N TRP A 255 -6.50 -13.00 -2.92
CA TRP A 255 -7.51 -11.96 -3.19
C TRP A 255 -8.41 -11.70 -1.97
N SER A 256 -7.86 -11.73 -0.76
CA SER A 256 -8.57 -11.33 0.45
C SER A 256 -8.09 -9.96 0.94
N TYR A 257 -8.96 -9.25 1.65
CA TYR A 257 -8.56 -8.09 2.45
C TYR A 257 -8.77 -8.42 3.92
N ALA A 258 -7.67 -8.51 4.67
CA ALA A 258 -7.69 -8.91 6.08
C ALA A 258 -8.69 -8.07 6.89
N LEU A 259 -8.58 -6.74 6.85
CA LEU A 259 -9.47 -5.82 7.59
C LEU A 259 -10.95 -5.91 7.20
N ARG A 260 -11.28 -6.52 6.06
CA ARG A 260 -12.66 -6.71 5.59
C ARG A 260 -13.28 -8.03 6.04
N SER A 261 -12.47 -8.97 6.52
CA SER A 261 -12.88 -10.36 6.75
C SER A 261 -12.53 -10.87 8.13
N THR A 262 -11.43 -10.38 8.72
CA THR A 262 -10.98 -10.79 10.05
C THR A 262 -11.49 -9.84 11.13
N PRO A 263 -11.76 -10.34 12.36
CA PRO A 263 -12.03 -9.52 13.53
C PRO A 263 -10.95 -8.46 13.68
N SER A 264 -11.34 -7.20 13.52
CA SER A 264 -10.40 -6.08 13.42
C SER A 264 -10.85 -4.92 14.30
N VAL A 265 -9.89 -4.14 14.77
CA VAL A 265 -10.15 -2.94 15.59
C VAL A 265 -9.46 -1.73 14.97
N LYS A 266 -10.14 -0.59 15.09
CA LYS A 266 -9.60 0.73 14.75
C LYS A 266 -9.57 1.55 16.02
N PHE A 267 -8.38 1.97 16.46
CA PHE A 267 -8.26 2.74 17.69
C PHE A 267 -7.21 3.86 17.61
N ARG A 268 -7.46 4.93 18.37
CA ARG A 268 -6.54 6.06 18.55
C ARG A 268 -6.81 6.71 19.90
N VAL A 269 -5.76 7.05 20.64
CA VAL A 269 -5.87 7.97 21.77
C VAL A 269 -5.88 9.41 21.25
N VAL A 270 -6.66 10.29 21.85
CA VAL A 270 -6.78 11.71 21.47
C VAL A 270 -6.78 12.55 22.73
N PHE A 271 -6.06 13.68 22.72
CA PHE A 271 -6.16 14.66 23.80
C PHE A 271 -7.40 15.53 23.63
N LEU A 272 -8.13 15.73 24.73
CA LEU A 272 -9.18 16.75 24.81
C LEU A 272 -8.50 18.10 25.05
N ASP A 273 -8.99 19.15 24.38
CA ASP A 273 -8.41 20.50 24.21
C ASP A 273 -7.30 20.93 25.20
N TYR A 274 -6.20 21.43 24.62
CA TYR A 274 -4.97 21.77 25.34
C TYR A 274 -5.00 23.21 25.88
N GLU A 275 -5.34 23.37 27.15
CA GLU A 275 -4.83 24.47 27.97
C GLU A 275 -3.82 23.91 28.99
N PRO A 276 -2.51 24.23 28.87
CA PRO A 276 -1.49 23.77 29.80
C PRO A 276 -1.73 24.37 31.20
N GLY A 277 -2.41 23.62 32.05
CA GLY A 277 -2.81 24.05 33.39
C GLY A 277 -4.28 23.88 33.70
N ASP A 278 -5.12 23.56 32.69
CA ASP A 278 -6.53 23.26 32.93
C ASP A 278 -6.67 21.93 33.70
N ARG A 279 -7.27 22.05 34.89
CA ARG A 279 -7.53 20.96 35.83
C ARG A 279 -8.99 20.51 35.81
N SER A 280 -9.83 21.15 34.98
CA SER A 280 -11.26 20.86 34.82
C SER A 280 -11.57 19.79 33.77
N LEU A 281 -10.53 19.15 33.23
CA LEU A 281 -10.63 18.18 32.16
C LEU A 281 -11.48 16.98 32.57
N GLY A 282 -12.45 16.66 31.73
CA GLY A 282 -13.38 15.54 31.95
C GLY A 282 -12.69 14.19 32.04
N GLU A 283 -13.43 13.22 32.56
CA GLU A 283 -13.03 11.82 32.59
C GLU A 283 -12.67 11.30 31.21
N ALA A 284 -11.72 10.36 31.15
CA ALA A 284 -11.37 9.75 29.88
C ALA A 284 -12.53 8.91 29.35
N THR A 285 -12.93 9.16 28.10
CA THR A 285 -14.12 8.56 27.48
C THR A 285 -13.78 7.72 26.24
N VAL A 286 -14.75 6.91 25.80
CA VAL A 286 -14.67 6.12 24.56
C VAL A 286 -15.60 6.72 23.51
N ASP A 287 -15.02 7.20 22.42
CA ASP A 287 -15.71 7.72 21.24
C ASP A 287 -15.84 6.62 20.18
N ARG A 288 -17.08 6.29 19.80
CA ARG A 288 -17.40 5.26 18.79
C ARG A 288 -17.90 5.86 17.47
N SER A 289 -17.90 7.19 17.36
CA SER A 289 -18.39 7.89 16.18
C SER A 289 -17.50 7.60 14.96
N GLY A 290 -18.13 7.59 13.78
CA GLY A 290 -17.40 7.59 12.51
C GLY A 290 -16.76 8.94 12.22
N LEU A 291 -16.49 9.20 10.95
CA LEU A 291 -16.10 10.54 10.51
C LEU A 291 -17.33 11.46 10.41
N ASP A 292 -17.21 12.63 11.02
CA ASP A 292 -18.14 13.72 10.82
C ASP A 292 -17.87 14.39 9.45
N ILE A 293 -18.91 14.47 8.61
CA ILE A 293 -18.80 14.93 7.23
C ILE A 293 -18.39 16.40 7.18
N GLU A 294 -18.91 17.23 8.09
CA GLU A 294 -18.57 18.66 8.13
C GLU A 294 -17.08 18.86 8.45
N THR A 295 -16.54 18.06 9.37
CA THR A 295 -15.11 18.04 9.70
C THR A 295 -14.25 17.56 8.53
N VAL A 296 -14.70 16.54 7.79
CA VAL A 296 -14.03 16.10 6.55
C VAL A 296 -14.00 17.26 5.55
N TYR A 297 -15.15 17.86 5.28
CA TYR A 297 -15.25 19.00 4.36
C TYR A 297 -14.32 20.15 4.79
N LYS A 298 -14.33 20.56 6.05
CA LYS A 298 -13.45 21.64 6.57
C LYS A 298 -11.97 21.32 6.39
N ARG A 299 -11.55 20.06 6.56
CA ARG A 299 -10.16 19.63 6.37
C ARG A 299 -9.74 19.71 4.90
N TYR A 300 -10.59 19.25 3.98
CA TYR A 300 -10.25 19.15 2.57
C TYR A 300 -10.56 20.41 1.76
N VAL A 301 -11.50 21.25 2.19
CA VAL A 301 -11.75 22.55 1.53
C VAL A 301 -10.53 23.46 1.64
N GLY A 302 -9.79 23.37 2.75
CA GLY A 302 -8.55 24.12 2.99
C GLY A 302 -7.40 23.72 2.07
N ALA A 303 -7.39 22.49 1.54
CA ALA A 303 -6.40 22.05 0.55
C ALA A 303 -6.42 22.96 -0.70
N ALA A 304 -7.57 23.59 -0.99
CA ALA A 304 -7.70 24.55 -2.07
C ALA A 304 -6.82 25.78 -1.97
N LEU A 305 -6.41 26.14 -0.76
CA LEU A 305 -5.66 27.35 -0.47
C LEU A 305 -4.14 27.13 -0.53
N TYR A 306 -3.71 25.89 -0.81
CA TYR A 306 -2.30 25.55 -0.91
C TYR A 306 -1.67 26.12 -2.20
N ASN A 307 -1.20 27.36 -2.13
CA ASN A 307 -0.52 28.01 -3.25
C ASN A 307 0.98 28.13 -2.97
N THR A 308 1.78 27.46 -3.79
CA THR A 308 3.25 27.54 -3.77
C THR A 308 3.76 28.09 -5.10
N ASN A 309 5.04 28.44 -5.16
CA ASN A 309 5.68 28.83 -6.42
C ASN A 309 5.57 27.73 -7.49
N VAL A 310 5.62 26.45 -7.08
CA VAL A 310 5.42 25.30 -7.98
C VAL A 310 4.00 25.27 -8.52
N VAL A 311 2.98 25.44 -7.67
CA VAL A 311 1.57 25.51 -8.11
C VAL A 311 1.36 26.67 -9.08
N THR A 312 1.80 27.87 -8.71
CA THR A 312 1.68 29.07 -9.56
C THR A 312 2.28 28.83 -10.95
N SER A 313 3.43 28.16 -10.99
CA SER A 313 4.14 27.80 -12.21
C SER A 313 3.36 26.83 -13.09
N LEU A 314 2.93 25.70 -12.50
CA LEU A 314 2.14 24.69 -13.20
C LEU A 314 0.87 25.30 -13.81
N VAL A 315 0.18 26.16 -13.06
CA VAL A 315 -1.04 26.85 -13.51
C VAL A 315 -0.75 27.81 -14.66
N ALA A 316 0.27 28.66 -14.54
CA ALA A 316 0.59 29.67 -15.55
C ALA A 316 0.92 29.04 -16.91
N TYR A 317 1.83 28.05 -16.93
CA TYR A 317 2.22 27.37 -18.17
C TYR A 317 1.07 26.58 -18.79
N THR A 318 0.32 25.84 -17.98
CA THR A 318 -0.83 25.07 -18.47
C THR A 318 -1.90 26.01 -19.03
N THR A 319 -2.20 27.12 -18.36
CA THR A 319 -3.19 28.09 -18.82
C THR A 319 -2.78 28.72 -20.15
N GLN A 320 -1.51 29.09 -20.30
CA GLN A 320 -0.98 29.64 -21.56
C GLN A 320 -1.05 28.61 -22.69
N TYR A 321 -0.61 27.38 -22.44
CA TYR A 321 -0.67 26.27 -23.39
C TYR A 321 -2.09 26.06 -23.92
N ILE A 322 -3.05 25.93 -23.01
CA ILE A 322 -4.44 25.68 -23.34
C ILE A 322 -5.07 26.87 -24.06
N THR A 323 -4.78 28.10 -23.63
CA THR A 323 -5.32 29.30 -24.28
C THR A 323 -4.84 29.39 -25.74
N LYS A 324 -3.56 29.09 -26.00
CA LYS A 324 -3.01 29.04 -27.36
C LYS A 324 -3.65 27.92 -28.19
N LYS A 325 -3.77 26.70 -27.65
CA LYS A 325 -4.44 25.60 -28.34
C LYS A 325 -5.91 25.89 -28.65
N LYS A 326 -6.61 26.61 -27.77
CA LYS A 326 -7.97 27.11 -28.03
C LYS A 326 -7.99 28.14 -29.17
N SER A 327 -7.09 29.13 -29.15
CA SER A 327 -7.03 30.13 -30.23
C SER A 327 -6.70 29.51 -31.59
N ASP A 328 -5.91 28.45 -31.59
CA ASP A 328 -5.53 27.72 -32.81
C ASP A 328 -6.64 26.74 -33.28
N GLY A 329 -7.77 26.64 -32.57
CA GLY A 329 -8.89 25.75 -32.91
C GLY A 329 -8.59 24.26 -32.70
N LEU A 330 -7.56 23.92 -31.91
CA LEU A 330 -7.08 22.56 -31.70
C LEU A 330 -7.81 21.82 -30.56
N LEU A 331 -8.52 22.53 -29.69
CA LEU A 331 -9.35 21.95 -28.62
C LEU A 331 -10.83 22.14 -28.97
N LYS A 332 -11.56 21.03 -29.13
CA LYS A 332 -12.95 21.05 -29.62
C LYS A 332 -13.96 20.86 -28.49
N THR A 333 -13.56 20.18 -27.42
CA THR A 333 -14.44 19.80 -26.31
C THR A 333 -13.80 20.09 -24.95
N ASP A 334 -14.63 20.16 -23.91
CA ASP A 334 -14.13 20.22 -22.53
C ASP A 334 -13.30 19.00 -22.17
N ALA A 335 -13.58 17.83 -22.77
CA ALA A 335 -12.78 16.63 -22.58
C ALA A 335 -11.35 16.81 -23.13
N ASP A 336 -11.20 17.47 -24.28
CA ASP A 336 -9.89 17.82 -24.83
C ASP A 336 -9.14 18.77 -23.90
N ILE A 337 -9.82 19.80 -23.39
CA ILE A 337 -9.23 20.78 -22.46
C ILE A 337 -8.72 20.09 -21.21
N VAL A 338 -9.53 19.21 -20.60
CA VAL A 338 -9.17 18.49 -19.37
C VAL A 338 -8.00 17.54 -19.61
N LYS A 339 -8.02 16.77 -20.71
CA LYS A 339 -6.95 15.84 -21.10
C LYS A 339 -5.63 16.55 -21.39
N GLU A 340 -5.66 17.61 -22.20
CA GLU A 340 -4.48 18.40 -22.55
C GLU A 340 -3.94 19.18 -21.34
N SER A 341 -4.81 19.66 -20.45
CA SER A 341 -4.38 20.29 -19.20
C SER A 341 -3.61 19.30 -18.34
N TYR A 342 -4.11 18.06 -18.21
CA TYR A 342 -3.47 17.01 -17.41
C TYR A 342 -2.07 16.68 -17.94
N TYR A 343 -1.94 16.44 -19.25
CA TYR A 343 -0.65 16.09 -19.84
C TYR A 343 0.34 17.26 -19.89
N CYS A 344 -0.13 18.50 -20.09
CA CYS A 344 0.71 19.69 -19.98
C CYS A 344 1.25 19.85 -18.55
N LEU A 345 0.40 19.68 -17.53
CA LEU A 345 0.82 19.73 -16.12
C LEU A 345 1.87 18.66 -15.80
N ARG A 346 1.66 17.42 -16.30
CA ARG A 346 2.64 16.33 -16.18
C ARG A 346 3.96 16.69 -16.83
N LYS A 347 3.92 17.20 -18.07
CA LYS A 347 5.11 17.65 -18.77
C LYS A 347 5.88 18.70 -17.99
N VAL A 348 5.21 19.76 -17.49
CA VAL A 348 5.88 20.85 -16.76
C VAL A 348 6.53 20.32 -15.48
N PHE A 349 5.84 19.44 -14.75
CA PHE A 349 6.41 18.78 -13.57
C PHE A 349 7.65 17.95 -13.89
N LEU A 350 7.59 17.11 -14.93
CA LEU A 350 8.71 16.26 -15.33
C LEU A 350 9.90 17.07 -15.86
N GLU A 351 9.64 18.17 -16.56
CA GLU A 351 10.70 19.08 -17.00
C GLU A 351 11.42 19.70 -15.81
N MET A 352 10.67 20.19 -14.81
CA MET A 352 11.25 20.72 -13.57
C MET A 352 12.09 19.69 -12.81
N TYR A 353 11.65 18.42 -12.78
CA TYR A 353 12.36 17.35 -12.08
C TYR A 353 13.63 16.87 -12.80
N TYR A 354 13.52 16.57 -14.11
CA TYR A 354 14.60 15.93 -14.87
C TYR A 354 15.60 16.92 -15.49
N LYS A 355 15.17 18.12 -15.90
CA LYS A 355 16.09 19.18 -16.33
C LYS A 355 16.56 20.05 -15.16
N GLY A 356 16.01 19.85 -13.96
CA GLY A 356 16.41 20.57 -12.76
C GLY A 356 16.04 22.06 -12.80
N PRO A 357 16.38 22.80 -11.72
CA PRO A 357 16.18 24.23 -11.58
C PRO A 357 17.32 25.04 -12.20
N VAL A 358 18.16 24.43 -13.05
CA VAL A 358 19.36 24.87 -13.85
C VAL A 358 19.29 25.06 -15.39
N HIS A 359 18.43 24.29 -16.07
CA HIS A 359 18.59 23.95 -17.49
C HIS A 359 17.37 24.26 -18.40
N SER A 360 16.44 25.11 -17.98
CA SER A 360 15.33 25.57 -18.83
C SER A 360 15.11 27.09 -18.84
N GLU A 361 14.70 27.67 -19.97
CA GLU A 361 14.26 29.08 -20.02
C GLU A 361 13.05 29.34 -19.11
N LEU A 362 12.27 28.29 -18.83
CA LEU A 362 11.19 28.28 -17.83
C LEU A 362 11.65 28.73 -16.43
N GLU A 363 12.92 28.50 -16.11
CA GLU A 363 13.42 28.50 -14.75
C GLU A 363 14.20 29.78 -14.40
N LYS A 364 14.78 30.44 -15.39
CA LYS A 364 15.19 31.86 -15.29
C LYS A 364 14.00 32.75 -14.92
N TYR A 365 12.81 32.36 -15.37
CA TYR A 365 11.54 32.97 -14.96
C TYR A 365 11.14 32.53 -13.53
N PHE A 366 11.23 31.24 -13.18
CA PHE A 366 10.84 30.69 -11.86
C PHE A 366 11.61 31.23 -10.66
N THR A 367 12.93 31.38 -10.79
CA THR A 367 13.80 31.71 -9.64
C THR A 367 14.12 33.20 -9.59
N GLY A 368 13.92 33.91 -10.70
CA GLY A 368 14.42 35.26 -10.89
C GLY A 368 15.94 35.29 -11.02
N LYS A 369 16.47 36.25 -11.79
CA LYS A 369 17.89 36.33 -12.22
C LYS A 369 18.92 36.18 -11.08
N LYS A 370 18.58 36.56 -9.86
CA LYS A 370 19.47 36.54 -8.68
C LYS A 370 19.55 35.16 -8.02
N LEU A 371 18.41 34.46 -7.86
CA LEU A 371 18.38 33.12 -7.28
C LEU A 371 18.84 32.08 -8.31
N TYR A 372 18.48 32.25 -9.59
CA TYR A 372 19.00 31.49 -10.73
C TYR A 372 20.53 31.36 -10.67
N LYS A 373 21.24 32.50 -10.63
CA LYS A 373 22.70 32.53 -10.50
C LYS A 373 23.24 31.89 -9.22
N LYS A 374 22.48 31.93 -8.12
CA LYS A 374 22.89 31.34 -6.85
C LYS A 374 22.81 29.81 -6.90
N ILE A 375 21.77 29.26 -7.54
CA ILE A 375 21.57 27.82 -7.71
C ILE A 375 22.59 27.28 -8.72
N LEU A 376 22.80 27.97 -9.85
CA LEU A 376 23.83 27.62 -10.86
C LEU A 376 25.24 27.52 -10.25
N ASN A 377 25.58 28.45 -9.36
CA ASN A 377 26.85 28.45 -8.62
C ASN A 377 26.93 27.41 -7.48
N ALA A 378 25.78 26.88 -7.02
CA ALA A 378 25.72 25.83 -6.01
C ALA A 378 25.84 24.45 -6.67
N GLU A 379 25.17 24.23 -7.80
CA GLU A 379 25.29 23.01 -8.61
C GLU A 379 26.70 22.82 -9.17
N SER A 380 27.38 23.90 -9.58
CA SER A 380 28.79 23.83 -9.99
C SER A 380 29.75 23.35 -8.90
N LYS A 381 29.29 23.27 -7.64
CA LYS A 381 30.06 22.79 -6.47
C LYS A 381 29.63 21.40 -5.99
N ILE A 382 28.53 20.85 -6.50
CA ILE A 382 28.05 19.52 -6.14
C ILE A 382 28.69 18.51 -7.09
N VAL A 383 29.64 17.72 -6.58
CA VAL A 383 30.36 16.67 -7.35
C VAL A 383 29.52 15.39 -7.45
N LYS A 384 28.45 15.25 -6.66
CA LYS A 384 27.56 14.06 -6.71
C LYS A 384 26.39 14.31 -7.65
N LYS A 385 26.33 13.53 -8.73
CA LYS A 385 25.20 13.45 -9.65
C LYS A 385 23.98 12.99 -8.85
N GLU A 386 22.91 13.78 -8.85
CA GLU A 386 21.66 13.41 -8.18
C GLU A 386 21.05 12.21 -8.94
N GLU A 387 20.94 11.05 -8.27
CA GLU A 387 20.26 9.89 -8.82
C GLU A 387 18.77 10.24 -8.98
N LYS A 388 18.27 10.18 -10.21
CA LYS A 388 16.87 10.47 -10.52
C LYS A 388 16.06 9.18 -10.42
N GLU A 389 14.96 9.24 -9.70
CA GLU A 389 14.01 8.14 -9.54
C GLU A 389 13.45 7.71 -10.91
N ASP A 390 13.19 6.41 -11.05
CA ASP A 390 12.56 5.84 -12.24
C ASP A 390 11.05 6.10 -12.29
N GLU A 391 10.41 6.15 -11.13
CA GLU A 391 9.03 6.59 -10.98
C GLU A 391 8.98 7.81 -10.06
N VAL A 392 8.56 8.95 -10.61
CA VAL A 392 8.44 10.20 -9.87
C VAL A 392 6.97 10.65 -9.85
N ARG A 393 6.42 10.88 -8.66
CA ARG A 393 5.01 11.27 -8.44
C ARG A 393 4.89 12.70 -7.91
N ILE A 394 3.95 13.46 -8.46
CA ILE A 394 3.62 14.79 -7.93
C ILE A 394 2.85 14.66 -6.61
N ASN A 395 3.11 15.56 -5.66
CA ASN A 395 2.30 15.62 -4.43
C ASN A 395 0.81 15.87 -4.75
N ALA A 396 -0.09 15.12 -4.10
CA ALA A 396 -1.52 15.16 -4.40
C ALA A 396 -2.19 16.52 -4.17
N VAL A 397 -1.77 17.28 -3.15
CA VAL A 397 -2.29 18.63 -2.89
C VAL A 397 -1.79 19.59 -3.97
N THR A 398 -0.50 19.53 -4.32
CA THR A 398 0.08 20.34 -5.42
C THR A 398 -0.63 20.07 -6.75
N PHE A 399 -0.82 18.80 -7.12
CA PHE A 399 -1.54 18.42 -8.33
C PHE A 399 -2.97 18.93 -8.32
N SER A 400 -3.72 18.64 -7.26
CA SER A 400 -5.14 18.98 -7.17
C SER A 400 -5.36 20.50 -7.26
N THR A 401 -4.54 21.28 -6.55
CA THR A 401 -4.64 22.74 -6.60
C THR A 401 -4.23 23.29 -7.96
N ALA A 402 -3.13 22.82 -8.54
CA ALA A 402 -2.67 23.28 -9.85
C ALA A 402 -3.65 22.92 -10.96
N PHE A 403 -4.12 21.66 -11.00
CA PHE A 403 -5.02 21.17 -12.02
C PHE A 403 -6.38 21.87 -11.95
N ARG A 404 -6.99 21.96 -10.76
CA ARG A 404 -8.25 22.71 -10.58
C ARG A 404 -8.10 24.17 -11.01
N SER A 405 -7.01 24.82 -10.61
CA SER A 405 -6.81 26.25 -10.92
C SER A 405 -6.62 26.47 -12.43
N ALA A 406 -5.90 25.57 -13.11
CA ALA A 406 -5.77 25.58 -14.56
C ALA A 406 -7.12 25.35 -15.26
N LEU A 407 -7.93 24.39 -14.80
CA LEU A 407 -9.27 24.15 -15.35
C LEU A 407 -10.24 25.32 -15.11
N LYS A 408 -10.20 25.92 -13.91
CA LYS A 408 -11.01 27.09 -13.57
C LYS A 408 -10.69 28.29 -14.46
N ALA A 409 -9.41 28.50 -14.79
CA ALA A 409 -9.01 29.54 -15.75
C ALA A 409 -9.60 29.31 -17.16
N GLN A 410 -10.08 28.10 -17.44
CA GLN A 410 -10.72 27.71 -18.69
C GLN A 410 -12.25 27.61 -18.59
N GLY A 411 -12.84 27.96 -17.44
CA GLY A 411 -14.28 27.87 -17.17
C GLY A 411 -14.78 26.47 -16.82
N ILE A 412 -13.88 25.52 -16.49
CA ILE A 412 -14.23 24.14 -16.15
C ILE A 412 -14.13 23.97 -14.64
N GLU A 413 -15.28 23.69 -14.01
CA GLU A 413 -15.33 23.40 -12.59
C GLU A 413 -14.88 21.97 -12.28
N SER A 414 -14.31 21.79 -11.09
CA SER A 414 -13.88 20.48 -10.61
C SER A 414 -14.01 20.36 -9.10
N GLU A 415 -14.13 19.12 -8.66
CA GLU A 415 -14.42 18.72 -7.29
C GLU A 415 -13.24 17.93 -6.71
N LEU A 416 -13.15 17.85 -5.39
CA LEU A 416 -12.31 16.87 -4.71
C LEU A 416 -13.17 15.66 -4.32
N PHE A 417 -12.81 14.47 -4.77
CA PHE A 417 -13.45 13.24 -4.31
C PHE A 417 -12.59 12.60 -3.23
N VAL A 418 -13.05 12.69 -1.99
CA VAL A 418 -12.41 12.12 -0.81
C VAL A 418 -13.04 10.77 -0.51
N TYR A 419 -12.28 9.69 -0.43
CA TYR A 419 -12.82 8.33 -0.39
C TYR A 419 -12.07 7.44 0.61
N VAL A 420 -12.71 6.33 0.98
CA VAL A 420 -12.07 5.27 1.77
C VAL A 420 -11.52 4.22 0.80
N PRO A 421 -10.20 3.95 0.78
CA PRO A 421 -9.64 2.85 0.00
C PRO A 421 -10.33 1.54 0.37
N ARG A 422 -10.77 0.79 -0.65
CA ARG A 422 -11.60 -0.42 -0.47
C ARG A 422 -11.06 -1.45 0.53
N LYS A 423 -9.73 -1.53 0.68
CA LYS A 423 -9.03 -2.41 1.63
C LYS A 423 -9.29 -2.08 3.10
N LEU A 424 -9.66 -0.82 3.40
CA LEU A 424 -9.90 -0.31 4.76
C LEU A 424 -11.37 -0.38 5.19
N GLY A 425 -12.30 -0.59 4.25
CA GLY A 425 -13.74 -0.65 4.52
C GLY A 425 -14.58 0.15 3.53
N SER A 426 -15.83 0.38 3.88
CA SER A 426 -16.74 1.35 3.26
C SER A 426 -16.64 2.72 3.93
N TRP A 427 -17.34 3.74 3.41
CA TRP A 427 -17.40 5.05 4.07
C TRP A 427 -17.90 4.94 5.52
N ARG A 428 -18.87 4.05 5.76
CA ARG A 428 -19.44 3.82 7.09
C ARG A 428 -18.44 3.21 8.06
N ASP A 429 -17.33 2.65 7.58
CA ASP A 429 -16.31 2.00 8.40
C ASP A 429 -15.14 2.94 8.73
N ALA A 430 -15.07 4.14 8.12
CA ALA A 430 -14.04 5.11 8.41
C ALA A 430 -14.25 5.76 9.78
N VAL A 431 -13.16 5.81 10.54
CA VAL A 431 -13.09 6.34 11.90
C VAL A 431 -12.09 7.50 11.97
N PHE A 432 -11.03 7.46 11.15
CA PHE A 432 -9.92 8.42 11.15
C PHE A 432 -9.72 9.08 9.78
N MET A 433 -9.27 10.34 9.78
CA MET A 433 -9.00 11.10 8.55
C MET A 433 -7.87 10.48 7.73
N GLU A 434 -6.94 9.79 8.39
CA GLU A 434 -5.79 9.10 7.80
C GLU A 434 -6.19 7.84 7.02
N GLU A 435 -7.44 7.39 7.15
CA GLU A 435 -7.99 6.34 6.30
C GLU A 435 -8.52 6.88 4.97
N LEU A 436 -8.64 8.21 4.84
CA LEU A 436 -9.15 8.85 3.65
C LEU A 436 -8.02 9.18 2.69
N ASP A 437 -8.30 8.98 1.41
CA ASP A 437 -7.49 9.45 0.31
C ASP A 437 -8.35 10.33 -0.60
N PHE A 438 -7.76 11.01 -1.58
CA PHE A 438 -8.51 11.89 -2.47
C PHE A 438 -7.96 11.95 -3.89
N VAL A 439 -8.86 12.21 -4.83
CA VAL A 439 -8.56 12.45 -6.24
C VAL A 439 -9.36 13.64 -6.75
N MET A 440 -8.90 14.24 -7.85
CA MET A 440 -9.68 15.25 -8.57
C MET A 440 -10.85 14.58 -9.29
N ARG A 441 -12.05 15.15 -9.17
CA ARG A 441 -13.23 14.72 -9.90
C ARG A 441 -13.70 15.81 -10.84
N VAL A 442 -13.75 15.51 -12.14
CA VAL A 442 -14.18 16.45 -13.18
C VAL A 442 -15.42 15.90 -13.86
N LYS A 443 -16.55 16.56 -13.67
CA LYS A 443 -17.83 16.20 -14.27
C LYS A 443 -18.04 16.99 -15.55
N LEU A 444 -17.95 16.32 -16.68
CA LEU A 444 -18.32 16.86 -18.00
C LEU A 444 -19.70 16.36 -18.41
N LYS A 445 -20.23 16.87 -19.52
CA LYS A 445 -21.57 16.53 -20.02
C LYS A 445 -21.80 15.02 -20.18
N ASP A 446 -20.83 14.31 -20.75
CA ASP A 446 -20.97 12.90 -21.12
C ASP A 446 -20.12 11.94 -20.27
N ARG A 447 -19.22 12.47 -19.42
CA ARG A 447 -18.26 11.66 -18.67
C ARG A 447 -17.82 12.30 -17.37
N ILE A 448 -17.53 11.47 -16.39
CA ILE A 448 -16.92 11.87 -15.12
C ILE A 448 -15.52 11.27 -15.06
N TYR A 449 -14.52 12.11 -14.85
CA TYR A 449 -13.14 11.69 -14.66
C TYR A 449 -12.77 11.74 -13.18
N TYR A 450 -12.08 10.70 -12.73
CA TYR A 450 -11.40 10.66 -11.44
C TYR A 450 -9.91 10.62 -11.72
N LEU A 451 -9.19 11.65 -11.30
CA LEU A 451 -7.83 11.94 -11.72
C LEU A 451 -6.95 12.06 -10.49
N GLU A 452 -6.01 11.14 -10.40
CA GLU A 452 -5.05 11.09 -9.31
C GLU A 452 -3.82 11.94 -9.60
N ALA A 453 -3.08 12.23 -8.55
CA ALA A 453 -1.75 12.80 -8.63
C ALA A 453 -0.84 11.89 -9.46
N PHE A 454 -0.49 12.34 -10.66
CA PHE A 454 0.19 11.52 -11.64
C PHE A 454 1.64 11.21 -11.28
N ASN A 455 2.11 10.06 -11.72
CA ASN A 455 3.54 9.82 -11.94
C ASN A 455 3.92 10.07 -13.42
N ASN A 456 5.19 9.82 -13.76
CA ASN A 456 5.67 9.88 -15.12
C ASN A 456 4.99 8.89 -16.07
N PHE A 457 4.34 7.81 -15.62
CA PHE A 457 3.72 6.79 -16.49
C PHE A 457 2.19 6.87 -16.59
N ASP A 458 1.54 7.63 -15.72
CA ASP A 458 0.09 7.65 -15.58
C ASP A 458 -0.64 8.24 -16.77
N ALA A 459 -1.61 7.49 -17.31
CA ALA A 459 -2.46 7.94 -18.38
C ALA A 459 -3.71 8.67 -17.87
N PHE A 460 -4.17 9.66 -18.63
CA PHE A 460 -5.37 10.42 -18.33
C PHE A 460 -6.59 9.51 -18.15
N GLY A 461 -7.34 9.71 -17.07
CA GLY A 461 -8.62 9.02 -16.84
C GLY A 461 -8.51 7.53 -16.54
N THR A 462 -7.34 7.01 -16.17
CA THR A 462 -7.16 5.61 -15.75
C THR A 462 -7.25 5.52 -14.23
N PRO A 463 -8.33 4.96 -13.66
CA PRO A 463 -8.46 4.84 -12.21
C PRO A 463 -7.60 3.69 -11.67
N TYR A 464 -7.06 3.88 -10.48
CA TYR A 464 -6.31 2.87 -9.74
C TYR A 464 -7.23 1.80 -9.11
N SER A 465 -6.66 0.62 -8.82
CA SER A 465 -7.38 -0.53 -8.27
C SER A 465 -8.09 -0.25 -6.94
N TYR A 466 -7.49 0.58 -6.09
CA TYR A 466 -8.05 0.96 -4.78
C TYR A 466 -9.24 1.93 -4.86
N LEU A 467 -9.39 2.64 -5.98
CA LEU A 467 -10.49 3.58 -6.24
C LEU A 467 -11.72 2.88 -6.81
N GLN A 468 -11.57 1.69 -7.41
CA GLN A 468 -12.69 1.01 -8.06
C GLN A 468 -13.82 0.70 -7.07
N ASN A 469 -15.02 1.21 -7.36
CA ASN A 469 -16.22 1.12 -6.52
C ASN A 469 -16.07 1.75 -5.12
N ALA A 470 -15.07 2.60 -4.90
CA ALA A 470 -14.88 3.28 -3.63
C ALA A 470 -15.99 4.31 -3.39
N GLU A 471 -16.54 4.32 -2.18
CA GLU A 471 -17.48 5.33 -1.71
C GLU A 471 -16.73 6.52 -1.11
N GLY A 472 -17.25 7.72 -1.35
CA GLY A 472 -16.61 8.94 -0.89
C GLY A 472 -17.54 10.16 -0.85
N LEU A 473 -16.94 11.26 -0.44
CA LEU A 473 -17.53 12.59 -0.41
C LEU A 473 -16.92 13.43 -1.54
N SER A 474 -17.78 13.93 -2.43
CA SER A 474 -17.42 14.93 -3.41
C SER A 474 -17.57 16.33 -2.82
N ILE A 475 -16.52 17.14 -2.90
CA ILE A 475 -16.46 18.51 -2.38
C ILE A 475 -16.34 19.47 -3.56
N ARG A 476 -17.28 20.41 -3.67
CA ARG A 476 -17.27 21.49 -4.65
C ARG A 476 -16.46 22.68 -4.14
N TYR A 477 -15.83 23.39 -5.07
CA TYR A 477 -15.00 24.57 -4.78
C TYR A 477 -15.55 25.86 -5.39
N ASP A 478 -16.53 25.75 -6.28
CA ASP A 478 -17.27 26.86 -6.86
C ASP A 478 -18.35 27.40 -5.93
N GLU A 479 -18.81 26.57 -4.98
CA GLU A 479 -19.83 26.91 -4.01
C GLU A 479 -19.37 26.55 -2.59
N ARG A 480 -19.52 27.49 -1.66
CA ARG A 480 -19.18 27.28 -0.25
C ARG A 480 -20.16 26.28 0.37
N ASP A 481 -19.64 25.41 1.23
CA ASP A 481 -20.40 24.42 2.01
C ASP A 481 -21.16 23.42 1.12
N SER A 482 -20.61 23.15 -0.07
CA SER A 482 -21.22 22.30 -1.09
C SER A 482 -20.47 20.96 -1.20
N TYR A 483 -21.10 19.89 -0.72
CA TYR A 483 -20.55 18.53 -0.78
C TYR A 483 -21.66 17.47 -0.80
N TYR A 484 -21.39 16.30 -1.39
CA TYR A 484 -22.36 15.19 -1.49
C TYR A 484 -21.66 13.84 -1.63
N LYS A 485 -22.35 12.75 -1.27
CA LYS A 485 -21.80 11.40 -1.42
C LYS A 485 -21.76 10.98 -2.89
N ALA A 486 -20.69 10.30 -3.28
CA ALA A 486 -20.52 9.73 -4.61
C ALA A 486 -19.76 8.39 -4.53
N THR A 487 -19.82 7.62 -5.62
CA THR A 487 -19.08 6.36 -5.77
C THR A 487 -18.24 6.44 -7.03
N ALA A 488 -16.97 6.04 -6.94
CA ALA A 488 -16.10 5.95 -8.10
C ALA A 488 -16.43 4.70 -8.94
N PRO A 489 -16.37 4.78 -10.29
CA PRO A 489 -16.72 3.64 -11.14
C PRO A 489 -15.65 2.54 -11.09
N SER A 490 -16.04 1.31 -11.39
CA SER A 490 -15.11 0.23 -11.76
C SER A 490 -14.78 0.27 -13.25
N THR A 491 -13.59 -0.20 -13.61
CA THR A 491 -13.22 -0.37 -15.02
C THR A 491 -13.71 -1.73 -15.54
N PRO A 492 -14.30 -1.79 -16.75
CA PRO A 492 -14.67 -3.07 -17.35
C PRO A 492 -13.43 -3.89 -17.69
N ALA A 493 -13.57 -5.22 -17.75
CA ALA A 493 -12.45 -6.13 -18.02
C ALA A 493 -11.69 -5.81 -19.32
N ALA A 494 -12.37 -5.31 -20.35
CA ALA A 494 -11.76 -4.95 -21.63
C ALA A 494 -10.85 -3.71 -21.55
N ALA A 495 -11.01 -2.86 -20.52
CA ALA A 495 -10.15 -1.70 -20.29
C ALA A 495 -8.82 -2.08 -19.60
N ASN A 496 -8.72 -3.30 -19.05
CA ASN A 496 -7.52 -3.85 -18.44
C ASN A 496 -7.11 -5.12 -19.20
N LEU A 497 -6.57 -4.91 -20.41
CA LEU A 497 -6.16 -5.98 -21.33
C LEU A 497 -4.68 -6.33 -21.17
N SER A 498 -4.37 -7.61 -21.11
CA SER A 498 -3.09 -8.19 -21.49
C SER A 498 -3.33 -9.03 -22.75
N ARG A 499 -2.56 -8.79 -23.81
CA ARG A 499 -2.64 -9.58 -25.03
C ARG A 499 -1.26 -9.91 -25.55
N GLU A 500 -1.02 -11.19 -25.83
CA GLU A 500 0.23 -11.67 -26.41
C GLU A 500 -0.02 -12.41 -27.72
N GLU A 501 0.73 -12.04 -28.74
CA GLU A 501 0.66 -12.61 -30.08
C GLU A 501 2.01 -13.25 -30.41
N TYR A 502 2.05 -14.57 -30.58
CA TYR A 502 3.24 -15.36 -30.82
C TYR A 502 3.31 -15.86 -32.25
N THR A 503 4.48 -15.77 -32.85
CA THR A 503 4.86 -16.53 -34.04
C THR A 503 6.01 -17.46 -33.67
N VAL A 504 5.81 -18.77 -33.84
CA VAL A 504 6.71 -19.81 -33.36
C VAL A 504 7.27 -20.61 -34.53
N HIS A 505 8.59 -20.73 -34.58
CA HIS A 505 9.32 -21.54 -35.56
C HIS A 505 10.18 -22.57 -34.86
N PHE A 506 10.26 -23.78 -35.39
CA PHE A 506 11.20 -24.80 -34.91
C PHE A 506 12.56 -24.61 -35.56
N THR A 507 13.63 -24.91 -34.84
CA THR A 507 14.96 -25.05 -35.45
C THR A 507 15.05 -26.34 -36.26
N ASP A 508 15.97 -26.41 -37.23
CA ASP A 508 16.14 -27.59 -38.10
C ASP A 508 16.40 -28.89 -37.30
N GLY A 509 17.13 -28.78 -36.19
CA GLY A 509 17.41 -29.89 -35.27
C GLY A 509 16.20 -30.32 -34.40
N MET A 510 15.13 -29.53 -34.39
CA MET A 510 13.95 -29.72 -33.51
C MET A 510 14.31 -29.75 -32.02
N GLU A 511 15.30 -28.94 -31.62
CA GLU A 511 15.78 -28.86 -30.24
C GLU A 511 15.28 -27.59 -29.53
N LEU A 512 15.09 -26.51 -30.30
CA LEU A 512 14.69 -25.20 -29.83
C LEU A 512 13.49 -24.69 -30.63
N ILE A 513 12.78 -23.72 -30.06
CA ILE A 513 11.87 -22.87 -30.83
C ILE A 513 12.37 -21.43 -30.83
N ASN A 514 12.22 -20.76 -31.96
CA ASN A 514 12.40 -19.33 -32.11
C ASN A 514 11.02 -18.67 -32.06
N VAL A 515 10.91 -17.60 -31.28
CA VAL A 515 9.65 -16.91 -31.01
C VAL A 515 9.80 -15.43 -31.33
N GLU A 516 8.88 -14.89 -32.13
CA GLU A 516 8.57 -13.46 -32.16
C GLU A 516 7.28 -13.25 -31.37
N ARG A 517 7.35 -12.41 -30.33
CA ARG A 517 6.20 -12.06 -29.49
C ARG A 517 5.90 -10.58 -29.61
N LYS A 518 4.63 -10.25 -29.82
CA LYS A 518 4.11 -8.88 -29.68
C LYS A 518 3.17 -8.83 -28.49
N SER A 519 3.49 -8.01 -27.50
CA SER A 519 2.68 -7.89 -26.29
C SER A 519 2.03 -6.51 -26.20
N SER A 520 0.76 -6.48 -25.81
CA SER A 520 -0.08 -5.29 -25.76
C SER A 520 -0.83 -5.22 -24.43
N TYR A 521 -0.64 -4.13 -23.68
CA TYR A 521 -1.16 -3.98 -22.33
C TYR A 521 -1.91 -2.66 -22.14
N THR A 522 -3.06 -2.68 -21.47
CA THR A 522 -3.85 -1.48 -21.12
C THR A 522 -4.32 -1.53 -19.66
N GLY A 523 -4.79 -0.38 -19.15
CA GLY A 523 -5.30 -0.28 -17.78
C GLY A 523 -4.27 -0.75 -16.75
N THR A 524 -4.70 -1.56 -15.78
CA THR A 524 -3.81 -2.07 -14.73
C THR A 524 -2.82 -3.13 -15.20
N GLN A 525 -3.00 -3.70 -16.41
CA GLN A 525 -2.15 -4.81 -16.89
C GLN A 525 -0.75 -4.35 -17.32
N LYS A 526 -0.52 -3.04 -17.48
CA LYS A 526 0.80 -2.49 -17.83
C LYS A 526 1.61 -1.98 -16.64
N SER A 527 1.03 -1.91 -15.44
CA SER A 527 1.62 -1.19 -14.28
C SER A 527 3.03 -1.68 -13.93
N ASP A 528 3.26 -2.99 -13.91
CA ASP A 528 4.57 -3.56 -13.55
C ASP A 528 5.58 -3.56 -14.70
N LEU A 529 5.13 -3.28 -15.93
CA LEU A 529 5.94 -3.35 -17.15
C LEU A 529 6.30 -1.97 -17.70
N ILE A 530 5.44 -0.97 -17.50
CA ILE A 530 5.58 0.33 -18.17
C ILE A 530 6.88 1.05 -17.81
N GLY A 531 7.30 1.02 -16.54
CA GLY A 531 8.57 1.62 -16.12
C GLY A 531 9.77 0.94 -16.75
N LYS A 532 9.79 -0.39 -16.75
CA LYS A 532 10.87 -1.20 -17.36
C LYS A 532 10.93 -1.00 -18.87
N ALA A 533 9.77 -0.94 -19.54
CA ALA A 533 9.69 -0.73 -20.98
C ALA A 533 10.21 0.65 -21.39
N ASN A 534 9.99 1.66 -20.56
CA ASN A 534 10.35 3.07 -20.78
C ASN A 534 11.63 3.48 -20.03
N LEU A 535 12.49 2.52 -19.65
CA LEU A 535 13.65 2.77 -18.79
C LEU A 535 14.62 3.80 -19.38
N ASP A 536 14.73 3.90 -20.70
CA ASP A 536 15.57 4.85 -21.44
C ASP A 536 15.05 6.30 -21.47
N ARG A 537 13.90 6.56 -20.81
CA ARG A 537 13.29 7.88 -20.64
C ARG A 537 13.06 8.67 -21.93
N GLU A 538 13.06 8.00 -23.09
CA GLU A 538 12.89 8.65 -24.40
C GLU A 538 11.52 9.36 -24.51
N TYR A 539 10.55 8.88 -23.75
CA TYR A 539 9.24 9.51 -23.62
C TYR A 539 9.28 10.97 -23.16
N LEU A 540 10.34 11.40 -22.44
CA LEU A 540 10.50 12.79 -22.01
C LEU A 540 10.67 13.71 -23.22
N ASN A 541 11.42 13.28 -24.24
CA ASN A 541 11.58 14.03 -25.48
C ASN A 541 10.24 14.26 -26.17
N THR A 542 9.39 13.23 -26.20
CA THR A 542 8.04 13.32 -26.77
C THR A 542 7.18 14.32 -26.00
N ASP A 543 7.15 14.22 -24.66
CA ASP A 543 6.38 15.15 -23.82
C ASP A 543 6.87 16.60 -23.98
N PHE A 544 8.19 16.81 -23.90
CA PHE A 544 8.82 18.12 -23.97
C PHE A 544 8.60 18.83 -25.31
N GLN A 545 8.52 18.07 -26.39
CA GLN A 545 8.18 18.59 -27.72
C GLN A 545 6.68 18.84 -27.88
N LYS A 546 5.81 17.92 -27.42
CA LYS A 546 4.36 17.94 -27.68
C LYS A 546 3.61 18.98 -26.84
N TYR A 547 3.89 19.06 -25.55
CA TYR A 547 3.17 19.94 -24.62
C TYR A 547 3.95 21.22 -24.32
N TYR A 548 4.62 21.75 -25.34
CA TYR A 548 5.41 22.97 -25.25
C TYR A 548 4.53 24.22 -25.16
N ALA A 549 4.80 25.06 -24.17
CA ALA A 549 4.33 26.44 -24.09
C ALA A 549 5.54 27.36 -24.26
N GLU A 550 5.38 28.41 -25.07
CA GLU A 550 6.42 29.44 -25.19
C GLU A 550 6.70 30.08 -23.83
N PRO A 551 7.97 30.27 -23.43
CA PRO A 551 8.29 30.96 -22.19
C PRO A 551 7.56 32.30 -22.07
N LEU A 552 7.07 32.62 -20.88
CA LEU A 552 6.42 33.90 -20.54
C LEU A 552 7.46 35.04 -20.47
N THR A 553 8.29 35.24 -21.49
CA THR A 553 9.19 36.40 -21.54
C THR A 553 8.42 37.63 -22.04
N LYS A 554 8.54 38.74 -21.32
CA LYS A 554 8.33 40.07 -21.91
C LYS A 554 9.50 40.32 -22.88
N SER A 555 9.45 39.75 -24.07
CA SER A 555 10.40 40.14 -25.12
C SER A 555 10.17 41.61 -25.41
N LYS A 556 11.23 42.42 -25.25
CA LYS A 556 11.31 43.69 -25.98
C LYS A 556 11.10 43.32 -27.46
N LYS A 557 10.22 44.05 -28.16
CA LYS A 557 10.02 43.88 -29.60
C LYS A 557 11.40 43.77 -30.28
N ASN A 558 11.65 42.66 -30.98
CA ASN A 558 12.76 42.41 -31.93
C ASN A 558 13.97 41.53 -31.49
N GLU A 559 13.90 40.70 -30.45
CA GLU A 559 14.86 39.58 -30.32
C GLU A 559 14.26 38.28 -30.88
N PRO A 560 14.99 37.53 -31.75
CA PRO A 560 14.56 36.21 -32.18
C PRO A 560 14.52 35.26 -30.98
N VAL A 561 13.38 34.58 -30.79
CA VAL A 561 13.23 33.56 -29.75
C VAL A 561 14.19 32.42 -30.06
N THR A 562 15.25 32.26 -29.26
CA THR A 562 16.14 31.09 -29.37
C THR A 562 15.30 29.83 -29.13
N PRO A 563 15.27 28.85 -30.05
CA PRO A 563 14.51 27.62 -29.82
C PRO A 563 15.06 26.92 -28.59
N VAL A 564 14.21 26.73 -27.58
CA VAL A 564 14.55 25.99 -26.36
C VAL A 564 14.92 24.56 -26.78
N ASN A 565 16.09 24.07 -26.34
CA ASN A 565 16.47 22.68 -26.58
C ASN A 565 15.52 21.76 -25.80
N ASN A 566 14.50 21.25 -26.51
CA ASN A 566 13.50 20.36 -25.94
C ASN A 566 14.02 18.92 -25.79
N LYS A 567 15.24 18.63 -26.25
CA LYS A 567 15.87 17.32 -26.08
C LYS A 567 16.35 17.14 -24.63
N TYR A 568 16.13 15.94 -24.13
CA TYR A 568 16.64 15.38 -22.90
C TYR A 568 17.68 14.33 -23.28
N GLU A 569 18.93 14.63 -22.95
CA GLU A 569 20.05 13.71 -23.09
C GLU A 569 20.67 13.51 -21.71
N TYR A 570 21.03 12.27 -21.41
CA TYR A 570 21.65 11.89 -20.16
C TYR A 570 22.58 10.70 -20.41
N ALA A 571 23.62 10.56 -19.58
CA ALA A 571 24.75 9.67 -19.86
C ALA A 571 24.38 8.18 -19.80
N GLU A 572 23.42 7.81 -18.95
CA GLU A 572 23.05 6.44 -18.62
C GLU A 572 22.10 5.79 -19.65
N LYS A 573 21.66 6.52 -20.67
CA LYS A 573 20.65 6.05 -21.63
C LYS A 573 21.01 4.71 -22.28
N ASP A 574 22.22 4.60 -22.84
CA ASP A 574 22.65 3.40 -23.56
C ASP A 574 22.82 2.18 -22.63
N GLU A 575 23.15 2.43 -21.36
CA GLU A 575 23.18 1.41 -20.31
C GLU A 575 21.76 0.93 -19.97
N GLN A 576 20.83 1.85 -19.78
CA GLN A 576 19.42 1.53 -19.51
C GLN A 576 18.73 0.82 -20.67
N VAL A 577 19.12 1.08 -21.92
CA VAL A 577 18.63 0.30 -23.08
C VAL A 577 19.09 -1.17 -22.99
N LYS A 578 20.31 -1.43 -22.51
CA LYS A 578 20.82 -2.79 -22.29
C LYS A 578 20.16 -3.43 -21.08
N GLU A 579 20.05 -2.69 -19.98
CA GLU A 579 19.39 -3.15 -18.75
C GLU A 579 17.93 -3.54 -19.00
N ARG A 580 17.20 -2.77 -19.82
CA ARG A 580 15.84 -3.12 -20.25
C ARG A 580 15.77 -4.52 -20.84
N LYS A 581 16.68 -4.89 -21.75
CA LYS A 581 16.72 -6.25 -22.32
C LYS A 581 16.93 -7.31 -21.23
N THR A 582 17.85 -7.07 -20.30
CA THR A 582 18.10 -7.97 -19.16
C THR A 582 16.87 -8.12 -18.24
N LEU A 583 16.16 -7.03 -17.97
CA LEU A 583 14.95 -7.04 -17.13
C LEU A 583 13.82 -7.86 -17.77
N PHE A 584 13.57 -7.69 -19.08
CA PHE A 584 12.56 -8.46 -19.81
C PHE A 584 12.97 -9.93 -19.98
N GLU A 585 14.26 -10.21 -20.21
CA GLU A 585 14.77 -11.59 -20.20
C GLU A 585 14.53 -12.27 -18.84
N LYS A 586 14.75 -11.55 -17.73
CA LYS A 586 14.49 -12.08 -16.38
C LYS A 586 13.01 -12.40 -16.17
N ILE A 587 12.11 -11.49 -16.56
CA ILE A 587 10.67 -11.72 -16.47
C ILE A 587 10.27 -12.96 -17.28
N LEU A 588 10.79 -13.12 -18.49
CA LEU A 588 10.51 -14.27 -19.33
C LEU A 588 11.05 -15.59 -18.72
N LYS A 589 12.23 -15.55 -18.08
CA LYS A 589 12.83 -16.72 -17.41
C LYS A 589 12.02 -17.24 -16.23
N ASP A 590 11.19 -16.41 -15.60
CA ASP A 590 10.30 -16.83 -14.53
C ASP A 590 9.13 -17.69 -15.06
N GLU A 591 8.84 -17.64 -16.36
CA GLU A 591 7.73 -18.36 -17.00
C GLU A 591 8.18 -19.56 -17.83
N VAL A 592 9.30 -19.44 -18.54
CA VAL A 592 9.79 -20.44 -19.52
C VAL A 592 11.30 -20.59 -19.51
N ASP A 593 11.79 -21.76 -19.94
CA ASP A 593 13.22 -22.01 -20.11
C ASP A 593 13.77 -21.23 -21.33
N VAL A 594 14.25 -20.00 -21.09
CA VAL A 594 14.89 -19.18 -22.12
C VAL A 594 16.28 -19.73 -22.48
N ASP A 595 16.53 -19.85 -23.78
CA ASP A 595 17.84 -20.15 -24.32
C ASP A 595 18.61 -18.86 -24.62
N THR A 596 18.05 -17.99 -25.48
CA THR A 596 18.59 -16.65 -25.74
C THR A 596 17.49 -15.61 -25.86
N TYR A 597 17.76 -14.39 -25.38
CA TYR A 597 16.90 -13.22 -25.57
C TYR A 597 17.63 -12.23 -26.49
N THR A 598 17.12 -12.04 -27.71
CA THR A 598 17.87 -11.37 -28.79
C THR A 598 17.43 -9.92 -29.00
N ASP A 599 16.14 -9.64 -28.91
CA ASP A 599 15.62 -8.34 -29.28
C ASP A 599 14.44 -7.84 -28.43
N PHE A 600 14.37 -6.52 -28.30
CA PHE A 600 13.29 -5.79 -27.66
C PHE A 600 13.08 -4.47 -28.42
N GLU A 601 11.86 -4.24 -28.89
CA GLU A 601 11.45 -3.02 -29.59
C GLU A 601 10.21 -2.43 -28.91
N LEU A 602 10.33 -1.23 -28.35
CA LEU A 602 9.18 -0.49 -27.81
C LEU A 602 8.39 0.15 -28.96
N LEU A 603 7.11 -0.21 -29.10
CA LEU A 603 6.22 0.32 -30.14
C LEU A 603 5.32 1.45 -29.63
N GLN A 604 4.79 1.32 -28.41
CA GLN A 604 3.97 2.34 -27.76
C GLN A 604 4.31 2.40 -26.28
N THR A 605 4.48 3.61 -25.75
CA THR A 605 4.96 3.86 -24.37
C THR A 605 3.92 3.51 -23.30
N GLY A 606 2.64 3.44 -23.66
CA GLY A 606 1.54 3.27 -22.72
C GLY A 606 1.20 4.51 -21.88
N ARG A 607 1.73 5.70 -22.21
CA ARG A 607 1.60 6.91 -21.37
C ARG A 607 0.50 7.88 -21.83
N ASP A 608 0.06 7.78 -23.08
CA ASP A 608 -0.92 8.68 -23.70
C ASP A 608 -1.79 7.99 -24.77
N GLY A 609 -2.74 8.72 -25.35
CA GLY A 609 -3.76 8.16 -26.25
C GLY A 609 -5.00 7.63 -25.52
N ASP A 610 -6.02 7.23 -26.27
CA ASP A 610 -7.34 6.90 -25.68
C ASP A 610 -7.36 5.57 -24.93
N SER A 611 -6.55 4.60 -25.35
CA SER A 611 -6.34 3.32 -24.62
C SER A 611 -5.10 3.34 -23.73
N ALA A 612 -4.18 4.29 -23.96
CA ALA A 612 -2.85 4.32 -23.36
C ALA A 612 -2.17 2.94 -23.38
N MET A 613 -2.16 2.30 -24.55
CA MET A 613 -1.63 0.96 -24.72
C MET A 613 -0.10 0.97 -24.66
N LEU A 614 0.44 0.16 -23.75
CA LEU A 614 1.86 -0.22 -23.78
C LEU A 614 2.00 -1.36 -24.79
N GLN A 615 2.88 -1.20 -25.76
CA GLN A 615 3.09 -2.22 -26.79
C GLN A 615 4.57 -2.35 -27.11
N PHE A 616 5.07 -3.58 -27.17
CA PHE A 616 6.44 -3.89 -27.53
C PHE A 616 6.52 -5.24 -28.25
N LYS A 617 7.64 -5.45 -28.94
CA LYS A 617 8.00 -6.69 -29.61
C LYS A 617 9.27 -7.27 -29.02
N GLU A 618 9.33 -8.59 -28.98
CA GLU A 618 10.46 -9.34 -28.46
C GLU A 618 10.80 -10.50 -29.39
N LYS A 619 12.09 -10.86 -29.42
CA LYS A 619 12.58 -12.05 -30.11
C LYS A 619 13.48 -12.85 -29.20
N PHE A 620 13.17 -14.14 -29.05
CA PHE A 620 13.90 -15.03 -28.16
C PHE A 620 13.80 -16.49 -28.64
N SER A 621 14.75 -17.31 -28.19
CA SER A 621 14.72 -18.76 -28.34
C SER A 621 14.38 -19.44 -27.00
N LEU A 622 13.56 -20.49 -27.06
CA LEU A 622 13.19 -21.29 -25.89
C LEU A 622 13.69 -22.73 -26.05
N LYS A 623 14.10 -23.33 -24.94
CA LYS A 623 14.55 -24.73 -24.84
C LYS A 623 13.60 -25.55 -23.97
N LYS A 624 13.80 -26.88 -23.95
CA LYS A 624 13.02 -27.84 -23.14
C LYS A 624 11.49 -27.83 -23.39
N LEU A 625 11.05 -27.33 -24.53
CA LEU A 625 9.64 -27.42 -24.96
C LEU A 625 9.40 -28.54 -25.96
N ILE A 626 10.47 -29.10 -26.54
CA ILE A 626 10.41 -30.17 -27.52
C ILE A 626 11.11 -31.40 -26.96
N SER A 627 10.47 -32.56 -27.08
CA SER A 627 11.08 -33.84 -26.74
C SER A 627 10.85 -34.86 -27.86
N LYS A 628 11.87 -35.66 -28.17
CA LYS A 628 11.80 -36.68 -29.21
C LYS A 628 11.05 -37.91 -28.72
N ALA A 629 10.08 -38.38 -29.50
CA ALA A 629 9.28 -39.58 -29.22
C ALA A 629 9.31 -40.52 -30.45
N GLY A 630 10.35 -41.36 -30.52
CA GLY A 630 10.61 -42.20 -31.69
C GLY A 630 10.89 -41.36 -32.94
N LYS A 631 10.03 -41.46 -33.96
CA LYS A 631 10.09 -40.65 -35.20
C LYS A 631 9.32 -39.33 -35.11
N ASN A 632 8.58 -39.11 -34.03
CA ASN A 632 7.74 -37.94 -33.79
C ASN A 632 8.38 -37.03 -32.74
N TYR A 633 7.80 -35.85 -32.54
CA TYR A 633 8.17 -34.94 -31.46
C TYR A 633 6.95 -34.58 -30.62
N ILE A 634 7.14 -34.40 -29.32
CA ILE A 634 6.15 -33.87 -28.40
C ILE A 634 6.52 -32.41 -28.15
N PHE A 635 5.57 -31.51 -28.36
CA PHE A 635 5.72 -30.08 -28.15
C PHE A 635 4.81 -29.61 -27.01
N GLU A 636 5.40 -29.03 -25.96
CA GLU A 636 4.72 -28.49 -24.78
C GLU A 636 4.09 -27.11 -25.06
N VAL A 637 3.20 -27.06 -26.06
CA VAL A 637 2.59 -25.82 -26.56
C VAL A 637 1.81 -25.04 -25.49
N GLY A 638 1.26 -25.74 -24.49
CA GLY A 638 0.54 -25.13 -23.38
C GLY A 638 1.37 -24.08 -22.62
N LYS A 639 2.70 -24.25 -22.53
CA LYS A 639 3.59 -23.29 -21.84
C LYS A 639 3.61 -21.91 -22.48
N LEU A 640 3.15 -21.77 -23.73
CA LEU A 640 3.11 -20.49 -24.45
C LEU A 640 1.87 -19.63 -24.15
N ILE A 641 0.94 -20.10 -23.30
CA ILE A 641 -0.22 -19.27 -22.87
C ILE A 641 0.11 -18.36 -21.68
N GLY A 642 1.38 -18.32 -21.27
CA GLY A 642 1.87 -17.62 -20.07
C GLY A 642 1.59 -18.35 -18.77
N GLY A 643 2.09 -17.80 -17.67
CA GLY A 643 1.88 -18.34 -16.32
C GLY A 643 0.40 -18.44 -15.94
N GLN A 644 -0.02 -19.60 -15.44
CA GLN A 644 -1.38 -19.82 -14.94
C GLN A 644 -1.37 -20.13 -13.46
N LEU A 645 -2.37 -19.64 -12.73
CA LEU A 645 -2.54 -19.91 -11.30
C LEU A 645 -2.79 -21.41 -11.09
N LYS A 646 -1.85 -22.05 -10.41
CA LYS A 646 -2.04 -23.38 -9.85
C LYS A 646 -2.72 -23.21 -8.49
N LEU A 647 -3.92 -23.77 -8.33
CA LEU A 647 -4.58 -23.77 -7.03
C LEU A 647 -3.96 -24.85 -6.14
N GLU A 648 -3.63 -24.48 -4.91
CA GLU A 648 -3.17 -25.44 -3.92
C GLU A 648 -4.34 -26.27 -3.37
N PRO A 649 -4.11 -27.49 -2.86
CA PRO A 649 -5.20 -28.35 -2.37
C PRO A 649 -6.09 -27.73 -1.28
N HIS A 650 -5.57 -26.76 -0.52
CA HIS A 650 -6.37 -26.04 0.48
C HIS A 650 -7.25 -24.95 -0.15
N GLU A 651 -6.81 -24.33 -1.27
CA GLU A 651 -7.60 -23.36 -2.02
C GLU A 651 -8.80 -24.03 -2.72
N MET A 652 -8.76 -25.33 -2.98
CA MET A 652 -9.85 -26.06 -3.63
C MET A 652 -10.96 -26.55 -2.67
N LYS A 653 -10.85 -26.25 -1.38
CA LYS A 653 -11.85 -26.63 -0.36
C LYS A 653 -12.82 -25.48 -0.10
N GLU A 654 -13.13 -25.23 1.17
CA GLU A 654 -13.98 -24.14 1.61
C GLU A 654 -13.17 -22.84 1.70
N ARG A 655 -13.80 -21.74 1.28
CA ARG A 655 -13.25 -20.39 1.38
C ARG A 655 -13.89 -19.64 2.54
N GLN A 656 -13.10 -18.93 3.33
CA GLN A 656 -13.55 -18.21 4.53
C GLN A 656 -13.78 -16.72 4.27
N THR A 657 -13.03 -16.12 3.34
CA THR A 657 -13.06 -14.68 3.07
C THR A 657 -13.71 -14.33 1.73
N ASP A 658 -14.35 -13.17 1.64
CA ASP A 658 -14.82 -12.61 0.37
C ASP A 658 -13.65 -12.38 -0.62
N ILE A 659 -13.96 -12.27 -1.91
CA ILE A 659 -12.99 -12.21 -3.00
C ILE A 659 -12.87 -10.76 -3.48
N TYR A 660 -11.65 -10.21 -3.43
CA TYR A 660 -11.32 -8.85 -3.82
C TYR A 660 -10.19 -8.84 -4.86
N ILE A 661 -10.54 -8.71 -6.13
CA ILE A 661 -9.58 -8.70 -7.25
C ILE A 661 -9.21 -7.24 -7.57
N PRO A 662 -7.93 -6.91 -7.79
CA PRO A 662 -7.48 -5.53 -8.05
C PRO A 662 -8.29 -4.80 -9.13
N SER A 663 -8.62 -5.50 -10.21
CA SER A 663 -9.39 -4.99 -11.34
C SER A 663 -10.08 -6.16 -12.06
N ALA A 664 -11.14 -5.88 -12.80
CA ALA A 664 -11.63 -6.81 -13.81
C ALA A 664 -10.64 -6.80 -14.98
N VAL A 665 -10.23 -7.95 -15.51
CA VAL A 665 -9.14 -8.04 -16.51
C VAL A 665 -9.45 -9.03 -17.61
N THR A 666 -8.92 -8.77 -18.80
CA THR A 666 -8.92 -9.68 -19.96
C THR A 666 -7.49 -10.06 -20.29
N ILE A 667 -7.23 -11.36 -20.42
CA ILE A 667 -5.94 -11.92 -20.83
C ILE A 667 -6.17 -12.74 -22.08
N ASP A 668 -5.58 -12.33 -23.20
CA ASP A 668 -5.72 -12.96 -24.51
C ASP A 668 -4.36 -13.48 -24.99
N ASN A 669 -4.33 -14.69 -25.54
CA ASN A 669 -3.17 -15.18 -26.28
C ASN A 669 -3.58 -15.63 -27.69
N SER A 670 -2.72 -15.34 -28.67
CA SER A 670 -2.80 -15.88 -30.03
C SER A 670 -1.46 -16.48 -30.40
N ILE A 671 -1.39 -17.81 -30.50
CA ILE A 671 -0.16 -18.55 -30.76
C ILE A 671 -0.24 -19.16 -32.15
N THR A 672 0.62 -18.71 -33.05
CA THR A 672 0.75 -19.25 -34.41
C THR A 672 2.03 -20.08 -34.48
N VAL A 673 1.88 -21.39 -34.56
CA VAL A 673 2.98 -22.34 -34.67
C VAL A 673 3.14 -22.76 -36.13
N MET A 674 4.32 -22.48 -36.69
CA MET A 674 4.68 -22.89 -38.04
C MET A 674 5.06 -24.37 -38.03
N ILE A 675 4.22 -25.21 -38.61
CA ILE A 675 4.42 -26.67 -38.63
C ILE A 675 5.61 -26.98 -39.58
N PRO A 676 6.66 -27.67 -39.12
CA PRO A 676 7.81 -27.99 -39.95
C PRO A 676 7.44 -28.88 -41.13
N GLU A 677 8.15 -28.73 -42.25
CA GLU A 677 7.93 -29.54 -43.44
C GLU A 677 8.07 -31.04 -43.14
N GLY A 678 7.20 -31.85 -43.72
CA GLY A 678 7.16 -33.30 -43.46
C GLY A 678 6.50 -33.71 -42.14
N TYR A 679 5.92 -32.77 -41.38
CA TYR A 679 5.15 -33.07 -40.16
C TYR A 679 3.66 -32.72 -40.30
N SER A 680 2.88 -33.33 -39.41
CA SER A 680 1.47 -33.06 -39.13
C SER A 680 1.31 -32.94 -37.61
N VAL A 681 0.20 -32.36 -37.14
CA VAL A 681 -0.07 -32.16 -35.70
C VAL A 681 -1.22 -33.08 -35.26
N ASP A 682 -1.05 -33.73 -34.11
CA ASP A 682 -2.07 -34.53 -33.43
C ASP A 682 -2.21 -34.09 -31.96
N GLY A 683 -3.31 -34.46 -31.31
CA GLY A 683 -3.58 -34.15 -29.89
C GLY A 683 -4.23 -32.78 -29.64
N LEU A 684 -5.06 -32.29 -30.57
CA LEU A 684 -5.72 -30.99 -30.42
C LEU A 684 -6.94 -31.02 -29.49
N GLN A 685 -7.45 -32.20 -29.11
CA GLN A 685 -8.71 -32.30 -28.38
C GLN A 685 -8.64 -31.60 -27.02
N ASP A 686 -7.52 -31.74 -26.32
CA ASP A 686 -7.29 -31.16 -24.99
C ASP A 686 -7.07 -29.64 -25.00
N LEU A 687 -6.95 -29.02 -26.18
CA LEU A 687 -6.74 -27.59 -26.34
C LEU A 687 -8.04 -26.79 -26.52
N ASN A 688 -9.19 -27.45 -26.64
CA ASN A 688 -10.47 -26.77 -26.84
C ASN A 688 -11.26 -26.75 -25.53
N MET A 689 -11.53 -25.56 -25.01
CA MET A 689 -12.27 -25.34 -23.76
C MET A 689 -13.22 -24.17 -23.91
N ASN A 690 -14.38 -24.23 -23.25
CA ASN A 690 -15.34 -23.14 -23.19
C ASN A 690 -16.02 -23.11 -21.82
N ILE A 691 -15.56 -22.20 -20.97
CA ILE A 691 -16.05 -22.04 -19.61
C ILE A 691 -16.44 -20.59 -19.45
N ASP A 692 -17.71 -20.35 -19.10
CA ASP A 692 -18.23 -19.01 -18.85
C ASP A 692 -19.23 -19.05 -17.69
N ASN A 693 -18.95 -18.28 -16.64
CA ASN A 693 -19.81 -18.16 -15.46
C ASN A 693 -19.87 -16.71 -14.99
N SER A 694 -20.53 -16.44 -13.86
CA SER A 694 -20.73 -15.06 -13.38
C SER A 694 -19.44 -14.37 -12.91
N SER A 695 -18.41 -15.13 -12.52
CA SER A 695 -17.15 -14.60 -11.97
C SER A 695 -16.04 -14.52 -13.01
N GLY A 696 -16.05 -15.39 -14.02
CA GLY A 696 -15.02 -15.41 -15.04
C GLY A 696 -15.31 -16.26 -16.27
N THR A 697 -14.35 -16.22 -17.18
CA THR A 697 -14.37 -16.92 -18.46
C THR A 697 -12.99 -17.54 -18.70
N PHE A 698 -12.96 -18.77 -19.24
CA PHE A 698 -11.79 -19.32 -19.90
C PHE A 698 -12.20 -20.05 -21.17
N ILE A 699 -11.77 -19.52 -22.31
CA ILE A 699 -12.04 -20.08 -23.63
C ILE A 699 -10.69 -20.37 -24.28
N SER A 700 -10.53 -21.56 -24.86
CA SER A 700 -9.41 -21.88 -25.74
C SER A 700 -9.89 -22.62 -26.97
N THR A 701 -9.28 -22.28 -28.10
CA THR A 701 -9.51 -22.99 -29.36
C THR A 701 -8.19 -23.35 -30.02
N ALA A 702 -8.14 -24.49 -30.70
CA ALA A 702 -7.00 -24.91 -31.49
C ALA A 702 -7.44 -25.43 -32.85
N SER A 703 -6.81 -24.97 -33.91
CA SER A 703 -7.10 -25.39 -35.28
C SER A 703 -5.83 -25.49 -36.11
N VAL A 704 -5.85 -26.34 -37.13
CA VAL A 704 -4.80 -26.41 -38.14
C VAL A 704 -5.36 -25.87 -39.44
N SER A 705 -4.68 -24.87 -40.00
CA SER A 705 -4.99 -24.31 -41.32
C SER A 705 -3.69 -24.24 -42.11
N GLU A 706 -3.68 -24.88 -43.29
CA GLU A 706 -2.47 -25.02 -44.12
C GLU A 706 -1.32 -25.67 -43.32
N ASN A 707 -0.18 -24.99 -43.18
CA ASN A 707 0.98 -25.42 -42.40
C ASN A 707 1.09 -24.68 -41.06
N LYS A 708 -0.03 -24.23 -40.49
CA LYS A 708 -0.07 -23.49 -39.22
C LYS A 708 -0.99 -24.16 -38.22
N LEU A 709 -0.50 -24.34 -36.99
CA LEU A 709 -1.34 -24.59 -35.82
C LEU A 709 -1.62 -23.24 -35.15
N ILE A 710 -2.89 -22.88 -35.04
CA ILE A 710 -3.36 -21.64 -34.42
C ILE A 710 -4.07 -22.00 -33.13
N ILE A 711 -3.58 -21.47 -32.02
CA ILE A 711 -4.19 -21.60 -30.70
C ILE A 711 -4.55 -20.21 -30.21
N THR A 712 -5.80 -20.04 -29.78
CA THR A 712 -6.23 -18.82 -29.09
C THR A 712 -6.69 -19.15 -27.68
N THR A 713 -6.43 -18.25 -26.75
CA THR A 713 -6.98 -18.31 -25.40
C THR A 713 -7.54 -16.95 -25.01
N LYS A 714 -8.62 -16.96 -24.22
CA LYS A 714 -9.20 -15.78 -23.60
C LYS A 714 -9.60 -16.11 -22.17
N LYS A 715 -8.99 -15.44 -21.22
CA LYS A 715 -9.31 -15.51 -19.79
C LYS A 715 -9.85 -14.17 -19.33
N VAL A 716 -10.99 -14.18 -18.64
CA VAL A 716 -11.61 -12.95 -18.13
C VAL A 716 -11.90 -13.11 -16.66
N TYR A 717 -11.41 -12.18 -15.83
CA TYR A 717 -11.92 -11.97 -14.48
C TYR A 717 -12.94 -10.84 -14.56
N LYS A 718 -14.22 -11.16 -14.38
CA LYS A 718 -15.32 -10.22 -14.69
C LYS A 718 -15.53 -9.18 -13.60
N ASN A 719 -15.24 -9.55 -12.35
CA ASN A 719 -15.62 -8.78 -11.17
C ASN A 719 -14.39 -8.36 -10.36
N THR A 720 -14.47 -7.19 -9.71
CA THR A 720 -13.50 -6.75 -8.70
C THR A 720 -13.83 -7.23 -7.30
N PHE A 721 -15.07 -7.68 -7.10
CA PHE A 721 -15.59 -8.18 -5.84
C PHE A 721 -16.58 -9.30 -6.11
N ASP A 722 -16.42 -10.42 -5.39
CA ASP A 722 -17.39 -11.51 -5.32
C ASP A 722 -17.49 -11.99 -3.86
N LYS A 723 -18.64 -12.55 -3.50
CA LYS A 723 -18.82 -13.21 -2.21
C LYS A 723 -18.07 -14.53 -2.17
N LYS A 724 -17.62 -14.96 -0.98
CA LYS A 724 -16.84 -16.20 -0.82
C LYS A 724 -17.52 -17.43 -1.42
N GLU A 725 -18.85 -17.47 -1.44
CA GLU A 725 -19.67 -18.54 -2.03
C GLU A 725 -19.50 -18.66 -3.55
N ALA A 726 -18.99 -17.63 -4.23
CA ALA A 726 -18.69 -17.66 -5.65
C ALA A 726 -17.32 -18.29 -5.97
N TRP A 727 -16.52 -18.68 -4.97
CA TRP A 727 -15.21 -19.30 -5.20
C TRP A 727 -15.23 -20.54 -6.13
N PRO A 728 -16.25 -21.44 -6.08
CA PRO A 728 -16.35 -22.53 -7.04
C PRO A 728 -16.38 -22.06 -8.51
N ASN A 729 -16.90 -20.87 -8.80
CA ASN A 729 -16.86 -20.29 -10.14
C ASN A 729 -15.42 -19.97 -10.58
N TYR A 730 -14.57 -19.53 -9.65
CA TYR A 730 -13.15 -19.28 -9.92
C TYR A 730 -12.40 -20.57 -10.17
N ILE A 731 -12.58 -21.58 -9.30
CA ILE A 731 -11.98 -22.92 -9.50
C ILE A 731 -12.33 -23.44 -10.90
N ALA A 732 -13.60 -23.30 -11.31
CA ALA A 732 -14.09 -23.81 -12.59
C ALA A 732 -13.36 -23.27 -13.83
N PHE A 733 -12.79 -22.07 -13.81
CA PHE A 733 -12.01 -21.54 -14.95
C PHE A 733 -10.49 -21.46 -14.69
N LEU A 734 -10.05 -21.45 -13.44
CA LEU A 734 -8.63 -21.43 -13.08
C LEU A 734 -7.97 -22.81 -13.29
N GLU A 735 -8.61 -23.88 -12.83
CA GLU A 735 -8.06 -25.25 -12.96
C GLU A 735 -7.94 -25.66 -14.44
N PRO A 736 -8.94 -25.42 -15.31
CA PRO A 736 -8.80 -25.74 -16.73
C PRO A 736 -7.76 -24.87 -17.43
N ALA A 737 -7.60 -23.61 -17.03
CA ALA A 737 -6.52 -22.76 -17.54
C ALA A 737 -5.14 -23.30 -17.16
N TYR A 738 -4.95 -23.73 -15.90
CA TYR A 738 -3.73 -24.38 -15.46
C TYR A 738 -3.50 -25.72 -16.18
N LYS A 739 -4.54 -26.53 -16.36
CA LYS A 739 -4.45 -27.77 -17.14
C LYS A 739 -4.02 -27.51 -18.58
N LEU A 740 -4.58 -26.49 -19.24
CA LEU A 740 -4.21 -26.10 -20.59
C LEU A 740 -2.73 -25.67 -20.66
N SER A 741 -2.19 -25.01 -19.64
CA SER A 741 -0.77 -24.62 -19.63
C SER A 741 0.19 -25.81 -19.60
N GLN A 742 -0.31 -27.00 -19.25
CA GLN A 742 0.44 -28.26 -19.29
C GLN A 742 0.20 -29.08 -20.58
N ALA A 743 -0.66 -28.58 -21.49
CA ALA A 743 -1.04 -29.31 -22.69
C ALA A 743 0.13 -29.48 -23.66
N LYS A 744 0.12 -30.63 -24.35
CA LYS A 744 1.14 -31.00 -25.34
C LYS A 744 0.47 -31.43 -26.63
N VAL A 745 1.15 -31.20 -27.74
CA VAL A 745 0.76 -31.71 -29.05
C VAL A 745 1.86 -32.61 -29.60
N VAL A 746 1.49 -33.51 -30.51
CA VAL A 746 2.44 -34.41 -31.17
C VAL A 746 2.67 -33.94 -32.60
N LEU A 747 3.91 -33.60 -32.93
CA LEU A 747 4.36 -33.41 -34.30
C LEU A 747 4.68 -34.79 -34.89
N LYS A 748 3.73 -35.31 -35.68
CA LYS A 748 3.82 -36.63 -36.30
C LYS A 748 4.47 -36.52 -37.68
N LYS A 749 5.57 -37.25 -37.87
CA LYS A 749 6.25 -37.34 -39.16
C LYS A 749 5.32 -38.01 -40.17
N LYS A 750 5.09 -37.34 -41.31
CA LYS A 750 4.26 -37.82 -42.42
C LYS A 750 4.81 -39.10 -43.02
#